data_AF-A0AAW2DD06-F1
#
_entry.id   AF-A0AAW2DD06-F1
#
_cell.length_a   1.000
_cell.length_b   1.000
_cell.length_c   1.000
_cell.angle_alpha   90.00
_cell.angle_beta   90.00
_cell.angle_gamma   90.00
#
_symmetry.space_group_name_H-M   'P 1'
#
loop_
_entity.id
_entity.type
_entity.pdbx_description
1 polymer ?
#
loop_
_entity_poly.entity_id
_entity_poly.type
_entity_poly.pdbx_seq_one_letter_code
_entity_poly.pdbx_strand_id
1 'polypeptide(L)'
;MAVFLGQALATSIIQVALDRLASHEVIDYFKGRKLNQKLLQNLEFMLLSANSVLIDAEEKQFTNSAVKKWLDELKDAVYVADDLLDEIATEAKFQTRTKKVWRSVSALFDKKIQSKLENVLGILQILIEQKKVHNLKEVAGGVPLPPRQLTTSCPEEYGVYGRDIDKEEIFKKLQLDNANGDEICVVPIVGMGGVGKTTLAQLVYNDNRVKENFDLKAWVCVSDTFDGSIIAKSILEEVTLSNCDIHSLNLLQIRIRESLKGKNFLLVLDDVWNEEYIAWDKLVTMLRCGAKEIKIIITTRSENVATTVHPISIHHLMQLSDEECWLLFAKHAFKNGESSENSDIELIGRKIVCKCKGLPLAAKALGGMLQSKRDLTEWNHILESDIWDLPVGESSILPALRLSYNYLPSHLKRCFTYCSIFPKDYEFSKEELVLLWMAEDLLLKPKGNGRMEEIGEQYFDELLSRSFFQRSNNSELRFIMHDLFNDLAKFISGEFCFRLDIDNSSEITKKMRHLSYVPTKFAVPKKFEVFYEAKNLRTFLGLILPSTSKFKINFISMMEINDLLCTFKCLRVLSLSLYRFLKVLPDSVGNLKHLHYLNLNGTRIEGLPDSVCGLYNLQTMLLRNCRYLQELPTNMGRLVNLRHLDIRGTPLKGMPMHMGKLSSLQNLSAFYVGKGEHGGSNIKELGELPHLSGSLCISNLENVYQTRDAKEVNLKDKKGLSELELKWGRDHENYDSEHERDVLEQLCPHTNLKSLSIISYYGAEYPSWLGACSFSNMVSLKLDDCRYCSSLPPLGQLTALKKLSIERMLEWKEWFTFEGGDEGGVFPTLRELRIIECPKLTGNLPSLLPSLSVIEIRDCPQLVASLPSPSALHELALTNCDKVALKELSPKLQSLGIGGCHVSLLEGGLPTTLKTLQINGVLQLPGSHCYPSIESLKVKRGPGSLWSLPLEFFPKLKSIEIWDSDNLESLSASDKSLLDLTSLTKLTQISICDCKKLKSLAEDAWSGVYRVFTLSEKF
;
A
#
# COMPACT_ATOMS: atom_id res chain seq x y z
N MET A 1 16.89 -25.79 9.40
CA MET A 1 15.45 -26.10 9.42
C MET A 1 15.11 -26.66 8.05
N ALA A 2 14.40 -27.80 8.00
CA ALA A 2 14.13 -28.50 6.75
C ALA A 2 13.35 -27.63 5.75
N VAL A 3 13.71 -27.75 4.48
CA VAL A 3 13.09 -27.13 3.30
C VAL A 3 11.56 -27.15 3.44
N PHE A 4 10.91 -25.99 3.46
CA PHE A 4 9.45 -25.87 3.37
C PHE A 4 9.02 -26.17 1.91
N LEU A 5 9.05 -27.44 1.53
CA LEU A 5 8.41 -27.93 0.30
C LEU A 5 6.88 -27.83 0.48
N GLY A 6 6.20 -27.28 -0.54
CA GLY A 6 4.85 -26.73 -0.51
C GLY A 6 3.81 -27.51 0.33
N GLN A 7 3.37 -26.89 1.43
CA GLN A 7 2.23 -27.36 2.20
C GLN A 7 0.91 -26.95 1.54
N ALA A 8 -0.14 -27.76 1.72
CA ALA A 8 -1.43 -27.47 1.09
C ALA A 8 -2.14 -26.26 1.72
N LEU A 9 -2.92 -25.48 0.96
CA LEU A 9 -3.77 -24.41 1.50
C LEU A 9 -4.69 -24.95 2.62
N ALA A 10 -5.40 -26.04 2.33
CA ALA A 10 -6.34 -26.64 3.27
C ALA A 10 -5.66 -27.14 4.56
N THR A 11 -4.35 -27.46 4.53
CA THR A 11 -3.59 -27.86 5.74
C THR A 11 -3.55 -26.71 6.73
N SER A 12 -3.33 -25.49 6.26
CA SER A 12 -3.34 -24.32 7.14
C SER A 12 -4.73 -23.94 7.66
N ILE A 13 -5.81 -24.24 6.92
CA ILE A 13 -7.20 -24.07 7.40
C ILE A 13 -7.48 -25.08 8.53
N ILE A 14 -7.10 -26.35 8.32
CA ILE A 14 -7.22 -27.39 9.35
C ILE A 14 -6.39 -27.05 10.59
N GLN A 15 -5.17 -26.53 10.41
CA GLN A 15 -4.31 -26.16 11.52
C GLN A 15 -4.95 -25.09 12.43
N VAL A 16 -5.65 -24.10 11.86
CA VAL A 16 -6.38 -23.11 12.68
C VAL A 16 -7.46 -23.77 13.52
N ALA A 17 -8.23 -24.70 12.94
CA ALA A 17 -9.24 -25.44 13.68
C ALA A 17 -8.62 -26.31 14.79
N LEU A 18 -7.48 -26.96 14.51
CA LEU A 18 -6.73 -27.75 15.50
C LEU A 18 -6.17 -26.88 16.63
N ASP A 19 -5.58 -25.74 16.32
CA ASP A 19 -5.04 -24.80 17.31
C ASP A 19 -6.16 -24.24 18.21
N ARG A 20 -7.33 -23.94 17.63
CA ARG A 20 -8.52 -23.51 18.40
C ARG A 20 -9.08 -24.65 19.24
N LEU A 21 -9.10 -25.88 18.74
CA LEU A 21 -9.53 -27.06 19.49
C LEU A 21 -8.61 -27.33 20.69
N ALA A 22 -7.31 -27.12 20.53
CA ALA A 22 -6.30 -27.25 21.59
C ALA A 22 -6.26 -26.06 22.56
N SER A 23 -7.05 -25.01 22.33
CA SER A 23 -7.08 -23.83 23.20
C SER A 23 -7.63 -24.14 24.60
N HIS A 24 -7.06 -23.49 25.62
CA HIS A 24 -7.52 -23.65 27.00
C HIS A 24 -8.99 -23.26 27.15
N GLU A 25 -9.44 -22.24 26.42
CA GLU A 25 -10.82 -21.78 26.45
C GLU A 25 -11.82 -22.87 26.06
N VAL A 26 -11.54 -23.62 24.98
CA VAL A 26 -12.41 -24.71 24.52
C VAL A 26 -12.32 -25.91 25.44
N ILE A 27 -11.11 -26.31 25.85
CA ILE A 27 -10.89 -27.47 26.73
C ILE A 27 -11.55 -27.26 28.09
N ASP A 28 -11.36 -26.10 28.70
CA ASP A 28 -11.91 -25.77 30.01
C ASP A 28 -13.42 -25.61 29.97
N TYR A 29 -13.97 -25.11 28.85
CA TYR A 29 -15.42 -25.06 28.64
C TYR A 29 -16.04 -26.47 28.71
N PHE A 30 -15.50 -27.43 27.96
CA PHE A 30 -16.00 -28.82 27.95
C PHE A 30 -15.82 -29.51 29.30
N LYS A 31 -14.67 -29.31 29.97
CA LYS A 31 -14.40 -29.85 31.31
C LYS A 31 -15.35 -29.28 32.35
N GLY A 32 -15.50 -27.95 32.40
CA GLY A 32 -16.34 -27.25 33.37
C GLY A 32 -17.83 -27.56 33.22
N ARG A 33 -18.29 -27.85 32.00
CA ARG A 33 -19.69 -28.15 31.68
C ARG A 33 -20.03 -29.65 31.66
N LYS A 34 -19.04 -30.54 31.86
CA LYS A 34 -19.18 -32.00 31.75
C LYS A 34 -19.74 -32.46 30.39
N LEU A 35 -19.37 -31.76 29.31
CA LEU A 35 -19.77 -32.13 27.95
C LEU A 35 -18.95 -33.32 27.44
N ASN A 36 -19.44 -33.99 26.39
CA ASN A 36 -18.81 -35.19 25.85
C ASN A 36 -17.47 -34.87 25.17
N GLN A 37 -16.36 -35.05 25.90
CA GLN A 37 -15.00 -34.83 25.41
C GLN A 37 -14.60 -35.74 24.25
N LYS A 38 -15.28 -36.90 24.08
CA LYS A 38 -15.03 -37.78 22.94
C LYS A 38 -15.34 -37.09 21.61
N LEU A 39 -16.26 -36.11 21.59
CA LEU A 39 -16.56 -35.36 20.38
C LEU A 39 -15.38 -34.51 19.91
N LEU A 40 -14.64 -33.88 20.84
CA LEU A 40 -13.45 -33.10 20.51
C LEU A 40 -12.32 -34.01 20.02
N GLN A 41 -12.08 -35.13 20.70
CA GLN A 41 -11.07 -36.11 20.30
C GLN A 41 -11.37 -36.70 18.91
N ASN A 42 -12.64 -37.00 18.64
CA ASN A 42 -13.06 -37.47 17.32
C ASN A 42 -12.84 -36.38 16.27
N LEU A 43 -13.18 -35.12 16.55
CA LEU A 43 -12.97 -34.03 15.59
C LEU A 43 -11.48 -33.87 15.26
N GLU A 44 -10.62 -33.85 16.28
CA GLU A 44 -9.17 -33.81 16.13
C GLU A 44 -8.65 -34.95 15.26
N PHE A 45 -9.06 -36.19 15.54
CA PHE A 45 -8.68 -37.37 14.75
C PHE A 45 -9.11 -37.25 13.28
N MET A 46 -10.33 -36.80 13.02
CA MET A 46 -10.86 -36.64 11.67
C MET A 46 -10.13 -35.55 10.89
N LEU A 47 -9.83 -34.41 11.54
CA LEU A 47 -9.04 -33.33 10.95
C LEU A 47 -7.62 -33.78 10.60
N LEU A 48 -6.95 -34.52 11.48
CA LEU A 48 -5.62 -35.09 11.23
C LEU A 48 -5.64 -36.11 10.08
N SER A 49 -6.65 -36.97 10.03
CA SER A 49 -6.80 -37.94 8.92
C SER A 49 -7.14 -37.26 7.59
N ALA A 50 -7.82 -36.11 7.58
CA ALA A 50 -8.05 -35.35 6.36
C ALA A 50 -6.76 -34.66 5.91
N ASN A 51 -5.97 -34.14 6.85
CA ASN A 51 -4.72 -33.42 6.56
C ASN A 51 -3.68 -34.25 5.80
N SER A 52 -3.64 -35.58 6.02
CA SER A 52 -2.64 -36.47 5.40
C SER A 52 -2.72 -36.59 3.88
N VAL A 53 -3.86 -36.24 3.27
CA VAL A 53 -4.12 -36.38 1.83
C VAL A 53 -4.22 -35.04 1.08
N LEU A 54 -4.10 -33.90 1.79
CA LEU A 54 -4.39 -32.59 1.23
C LEU A 54 -3.41 -32.12 0.16
N ILE A 55 -2.14 -32.50 0.26
CA ILE A 55 -1.12 -32.10 -0.72
C ILE A 55 -1.44 -32.73 -2.08
N ASP A 56 -1.74 -34.04 -2.10
CA ASP A 56 -2.15 -34.75 -3.32
C ASP A 56 -3.50 -34.22 -3.86
N ALA A 57 -4.45 -33.88 -2.98
CA ALA A 57 -5.73 -33.31 -3.38
C ALA A 57 -5.59 -31.90 -4.01
N GLU A 58 -4.74 -31.02 -3.44
CA GLU A 58 -4.49 -29.68 -3.98
C GLU A 58 -3.82 -29.74 -5.36
N GLU A 59 -2.92 -30.69 -5.61
CA GLU A 59 -2.34 -30.90 -6.94
C GLU A 59 -3.37 -31.43 -7.96
N LYS A 60 -4.22 -32.37 -7.55
CA LYS A 60 -5.23 -32.99 -8.43
C LYS A 60 -6.42 -32.08 -8.73
N GLN A 61 -6.67 -31.02 -7.95
CA GLN A 61 -7.82 -30.13 -8.15
C GLN A 61 -7.82 -29.42 -9.51
N PHE A 62 -6.63 -29.22 -10.11
CA PHE A 62 -6.47 -28.54 -11.40
C PHE A 62 -6.83 -29.45 -12.59
N THR A 63 -6.78 -30.77 -12.41
CA THR A 63 -7.00 -31.75 -13.49
C THR A 63 -8.27 -32.58 -13.28
N ASN A 64 -8.77 -32.67 -12.04
CA ASN A 64 -9.91 -33.51 -11.67
C ASN A 64 -10.96 -32.69 -10.91
N SER A 65 -12.08 -32.40 -11.59
CA SER A 65 -13.20 -31.64 -11.04
C SER A 65 -13.88 -32.32 -9.85
N ALA A 66 -13.89 -33.65 -9.79
CA ALA A 66 -14.45 -34.39 -8.65
C ALA A 66 -13.60 -34.21 -7.39
N VAL A 67 -12.26 -34.18 -7.53
CA VAL A 67 -11.34 -33.89 -6.42
C VAL A 67 -11.49 -32.44 -5.97
N LYS A 68 -11.64 -31.49 -6.90
CA LYS A 68 -11.94 -30.08 -6.57
C LYS A 68 -13.21 -29.96 -5.72
N LYS A 69 -14.31 -30.59 -6.16
CA LYS A 69 -15.57 -30.61 -5.41
C LYS A 69 -15.42 -31.20 -4.01
N TRP A 70 -14.74 -32.35 -3.89
CA TRP A 70 -14.45 -32.97 -2.59
C TRP A 70 -13.65 -32.04 -1.66
N LEU A 71 -12.62 -31.36 -2.20
CA LEU A 71 -11.80 -30.43 -1.45
C LEU A 71 -12.62 -29.22 -0.97
N ASP A 72 -13.55 -28.73 -1.78
CA ASP A 72 -14.43 -27.63 -1.39
C ASP A 72 -15.46 -28.05 -0.33
N GLU A 73 -16.02 -29.27 -0.38
CA GLU A 73 -16.85 -29.78 0.72
C GLU A 73 -16.06 -29.92 2.04
N LEU A 74 -14.80 -30.38 1.95
CA LEU A 74 -13.93 -30.49 3.12
C LEU A 74 -13.62 -29.11 3.72
N LYS A 75 -13.25 -28.12 2.89
CA LYS A 75 -13.02 -26.74 3.33
C LYS A 75 -14.27 -26.17 4.03
N ASP A 76 -15.46 -26.37 3.47
CA ASP A 76 -16.71 -25.89 4.07
C ASP A 76 -16.96 -26.50 5.45
N ALA A 77 -16.81 -27.82 5.58
CA ALA A 77 -16.96 -28.53 6.85
C ALA A 77 -15.95 -28.04 7.92
N VAL A 78 -14.68 -27.82 7.52
CA VAL A 78 -13.64 -27.29 8.43
C VAL A 78 -13.95 -25.85 8.82
N TYR A 79 -14.45 -25.00 7.92
CA TYR A 79 -14.86 -23.64 8.27
C TYR A 79 -16.03 -23.63 9.27
N VAL A 80 -17.03 -24.51 9.09
CA VAL A 80 -18.14 -24.63 10.04
C VAL A 80 -17.64 -25.11 11.41
N ALA A 81 -16.69 -26.05 11.44
CA ALA A 81 -16.04 -26.50 12.67
C ALA A 81 -15.30 -25.34 13.36
N ASP A 82 -14.53 -24.58 12.58
CA ASP A 82 -13.75 -23.43 13.01
C ASP A 82 -14.63 -22.34 13.64
N ASP A 83 -15.74 -21.96 12.99
CA ASP A 83 -16.68 -20.97 13.51
C ASP A 83 -17.36 -21.44 14.79
N LEU A 84 -17.65 -22.76 14.91
CA LEU A 84 -18.21 -23.33 16.13
C LEU A 84 -17.21 -23.29 17.29
N LEU A 85 -15.94 -23.65 17.05
CA LEU A 85 -14.88 -23.60 18.05
C LEU A 85 -14.65 -22.16 18.54
N ASP A 86 -14.73 -21.19 17.63
CA ASP A 86 -14.64 -19.77 17.97
C ASP A 86 -15.84 -19.27 18.79
N GLU A 87 -17.05 -19.76 18.49
CA GLU A 87 -18.29 -19.44 19.24
C GLU A 87 -18.12 -19.92 20.69
N ILE A 88 -17.52 -21.10 20.90
CA ILE A 88 -17.23 -21.70 22.20
C ILE A 88 -16.15 -20.91 22.94
N ALA A 89 -15.03 -20.59 22.28
CA ALA A 89 -13.93 -19.84 22.88
C ALA A 89 -14.39 -18.45 23.35
N THR A 90 -15.21 -17.78 22.54
CA THR A 90 -15.77 -16.47 22.86
C THR A 90 -16.71 -16.54 24.06
N GLU A 91 -17.58 -17.55 24.11
CA GLU A 91 -18.50 -17.74 25.24
C GLU A 91 -17.76 -18.09 26.54
N ALA A 92 -16.70 -18.91 26.47
CA ALA A 92 -15.85 -19.24 27.62
C ALA A 92 -15.22 -17.97 28.23
N LYS A 93 -14.71 -17.07 27.39
CA LYS A 93 -14.14 -15.77 27.81
C LYS A 93 -15.19 -14.88 28.47
N PHE A 94 -16.41 -14.83 27.92
CA PHE A 94 -17.50 -14.03 28.46
C PHE A 94 -17.89 -14.47 29.90
N GLN A 95 -17.97 -15.77 30.16
CA GLN A 95 -18.48 -16.30 31.43
C GLN A 95 -17.54 -16.15 32.61
N THR A 96 -16.21 -16.11 32.40
CA THR A 96 -15.26 -15.85 33.50
C THR A 96 -15.52 -14.53 34.23
N ARG A 97 -16.16 -13.56 33.57
CA ARG A 97 -16.42 -12.20 34.08
C ARG A 97 -17.82 -11.97 34.66
N THR A 98 -18.88 -12.66 34.20
CA THR A 98 -20.27 -12.43 34.67
C THR A 98 -20.87 -13.66 35.38
N LYS A 99 -20.73 -13.73 36.72
CA LYS A 99 -20.99 -14.95 37.51
C LYS A 99 -22.46 -15.28 37.88
N LYS A 100 -23.46 -14.43 37.67
CA LYS A 100 -24.78 -14.57 38.36
C LYS A 100 -26.04 -14.85 37.53
N VAL A 101 -26.12 -14.56 36.22
CA VAL A 101 -27.41 -14.61 35.48
C VAL A 101 -27.48 -15.73 34.40
N TRP A 102 -26.37 -16.32 33.99
CA TRP A 102 -26.30 -17.09 32.73
C TRP A 102 -26.57 -18.60 32.81
N ARG A 103 -26.91 -19.16 33.99
CA ARG A 103 -27.01 -20.62 34.17
C ARG A 103 -28.12 -21.26 33.33
N SER A 104 -29.27 -20.60 33.15
CA SER A 104 -30.42 -21.17 32.41
C SER A 104 -30.28 -21.08 30.88
N VAL A 105 -29.65 -20.02 30.35
CA VAL A 105 -29.40 -19.85 28.90
C VAL A 105 -28.31 -20.82 28.41
N SER A 106 -27.36 -21.16 29.30
CA SER A 106 -26.22 -22.01 28.94
C SER A 106 -26.58 -23.45 28.56
N ALA A 107 -27.61 -24.07 29.16
CA ALA A 107 -27.97 -25.46 28.84
C ALA A 107 -28.54 -25.61 27.42
N LEU A 108 -29.31 -24.63 26.94
CA LEU A 108 -29.80 -24.59 25.56
C LEU A 108 -28.67 -24.38 24.55
N PHE A 109 -27.69 -23.55 24.93
CA PHE A 109 -26.49 -23.29 24.14
C PHE A 109 -25.59 -24.53 24.05
N ASP A 110 -25.39 -25.24 25.16
CA ASP A 110 -24.63 -26.49 25.23
C ASP A 110 -25.23 -27.57 24.31
N LYS A 111 -26.55 -27.76 24.35
CA LYS A 111 -27.26 -28.70 23.47
C LYS A 111 -27.13 -28.33 21.99
N LYS A 112 -27.17 -27.02 21.67
CA LYS A 112 -26.98 -26.51 20.31
C LYS A 112 -25.55 -26.73 19.80
N ILE A 113 -24.54 -26.55 20.64
CA ILE A 113 -23.14 -26.82 20.28
C ILE A 113 -22.96 -28.31 19.99
N GLN A 114 -23.46 -29.17 20.88
CA GLN A 114 -23.29 -30.61 20.73
C GLN A 114 -23.91 -31.13 19.42
N SER A 115 -25.15 -30.71 19.09
CA SER A 115 -25.80 -31.13 17.85
C SER A 115 -25.10 -30.62 16.59
N LYS A 116 -24.59 -29.37 16.61
CA LYS A 116 -23.80 -28.83 15.50
C LYS A 116 -22.49 -29.60 15.31
N LEU A 117 -21.79 -29.92 16.40
CA LEU A 117 -20.52 -30.65 16.35
C LEU A 117 -20.71 -32.08 15.83
N GLU A 118 -21.78 -32.76 16.27
CA GLU A 118 -22.16 -34.09 15.77
C GLU A 118 -22.47 -34.06 14.26
N ASN A 119 -23.13 -33.02 13.76
CA ASN A 119 -23.37 -32.84 12.33
C ASN A 119 -22.07 -32.66 11.54
N VAL A 120 -21.15 -31.80 12.01
CA VAL A 120 -19.83 -31.61 11.39
C VAL A 120 -19.05 -32.92 11.34
N LEU A 121 -19.05 -33.69 12.43
CA LEU A 121 -18.41 -35.00 12.50
C LEU A 121 -19.00 -35.98 11.48
N GLY A 122 -20.33 -36.01 11.33
CA GLY A 122 -21.01 -36.84 10.34
C GLY A 122 -20.60 -36.52 8.91
N ILE A 123 -20.49 -35.23 8.57
CA ILE A 123 -20.04 -34.78 7.24
C ILE A 123 -18.57 -35.17 7.00
N LEU A 124 -17.69 -34.90 7.97
CA LEU A 124 -16.26 -35.25 7.86
C LEU A 124 -16.07 -36.77 7.71
N GLN A 125 -16.91 -37.58 8.36
CA GLN A 125 -16.87 -39.03 8.22
C GLN A 125 -17.15 -39.48 6.79
N ILE A 126 -18.20 -38.95 6.16
CA ILE A 126 -18.53 -39.24 4.76
C ILE A 126 -17.37 -38.84 3.84
N LEU A 127 -16.79 -37.65 4.05
CA LEU A 127 -15.69 -37.15 3.22
C LEU A 127 -14.42 -37.98 3.34
N ILE A 128 -14.09 -38.44 4.55
CA ILE A 128 -12.91 -39.30 4.78
C ILE A 128 -13.11 -40.68 4.16
N GLU A 129 -14.33 -41.22 4.15
CA GLU A 129 -14.62 -42.48 3.45
C GLU A 129 -14.46 -42.33 1.92
N GLN A 130 -14.86 -41.18 1.36
CA GLN A 130 -14.70 -40.86 -0.06
C GLN A 130 -13.24 -40.70 -0.51
N LYS A 131 -12.28 -40.50 0.41
CA LYS A 131 -10.84 -40.37 0.06
C LYS A 131 -10.32 -41.57 -0.74
N LYS A 132 -10.84 -42.77 -0.46
CA LYS A 132 -10.51 -44.01 -1.16
C LYS A 132 -11.06 -44.06 -2.58
N VAL A 133 -12.26 -43.50 -2.78
CA VAL A 133 -12.92 -43.44 -4.10
C VAL A 133 -12.17 -42.51 -5.05
N HIS A 134 -11.61 -41.42 -4.53
CA HIS A 134 -10.84 -40.45 -5.31
C HIS A 134 -9.36 -40.83 -5.52
N ASN A 135 -8.92 -42.01 -5.06
CA ASN A 135 -7.53 -42.48 -5.15
C ASN A 135 -6.51 -41.44 -4.61
N LEU A 136 -6.84 -40.78 -3.50
CA LEU A 136 -5.95 -39.84 -2.84
C LEU A 136 -4.88 -40.60 -2.05
N LYS A 137 -3.62 -40.19 -2.19
CA LYS A 137 -2.48 -40.85 -1.55
C LYS A 137 -1.99 -40.04 -0.35
N GLU A 138 -1.60 -40.77 0.70
CA GLU A 138 -0.89 -40.17 1.83
C GLU A 138 0.57 -39.95 1.42
N VAL A 139 1.00 -38.69 1.39
CA VAL A 139 2.33 -38.33 0.92
C VAL A 139 3.22 -38.13 2.13
N ALA A 140 3.86 -39.20 2.59
CA ALA A 140 4.92 -39.12 3.58
C ALA A 140 6.19 -38.59 2.89
N GLY A 141 6.46 -37.28 3.01
CA GLY A 141 7.73 -36.68 2.54
C GLY A 141 7.67 -35.79 1.30
N GLY A 142 6.56 -35.08 1.07
CA GLY A 142 6.42 -34.12 -0.04
C GLY A 142 6.13 -34.79 -1.38
N VAL A 143 5.27 -34.16 -2.19
CA VAL A 143 5.00 -34.63 -3.56
C VAL A 143 6.15 -34.17 -4.46
N PRO A 144 6.69 -35.01 -5.36
CA PRO A 144 7.53 -34.52 -6.45
C PRO A 144 6.71 -33.51 -7.25
N LEU A 145 7.14 -32.25 -7.24
CA LEU A 145 6.49 -31.20 -8.01
C LEU A 145 6.36 -31.65 -9.48
N PRO A 146 5.30 -31.23 -10.20
CA PRO A 146 5.16 -31.56 -11.61
C PRO A 146 6.45 -31.20 -12.37
N PRO A 147 6.98 -32.10 -13.22
CA PRO A 147 8.29 -31.90 -13.84
C PRO A 147 8.32 -30.58 -14.59
N ARG A 148 9.28 -29.72 -14.24
CA ARG A 148 9.52 -28.46 -14.96
C ARG A 148 9.83 -28.77 -16.42
N GLN A 149 9.34 -27.94 -17.34
CA GLN A 149 9.86 -27.92 -18.70
C GLN A 149 11.31 -27.46 -18.63
N LEU A 150 12.24 -28.34 -19.02
CA LEU A 150 13.66 -28.01 -19.10
C LEU A 150 13.83 -26.89 -20.14
N THR A 151 14.40 -25.76 -19.71
CA THR A 151 14.73 -24.64 -20.60
C THR A 151 16.12 -24.86 -21.20
N THR A 152 16.28 -24.47 -22.46
CA THR A 152 17.54 -24.58 -23.19
C THR A 152 18.06 -23.20 -23.57
N SER A 153 19.32 -23.13 -24.01
CA SER A 153 19.90 -21.89 -24.53
C SER A 153 19.40 -21.51 -25.93
N CYS A 154 18.49 -22.28 -26.54
CA CYS A 154 18.06 -22.01 -27.91
C CYS A 154 17.26 -20.69 -28.02
N PRO A 155 17.56 -19.82 -29.00
CA PRO A 155 16.81 -18.59 -29.22
C PRO A 155 15.38 -18.87 -29.69
N GLU A 156 14.44 -17.97 -29.38
CA GLU A 156 13.05 -18.10 -29.82
C GLU A 156 12.92 -17.98 -31.34
N GLU A 157 12.25 -18.96 -31.95
CA GLU A 157 12.07 -19.11 -33.40
C GLU A 157 11.37 -17.91 -34.06
N TYR A 158 10.54 -17.18 -33.30
CA TYR A 158 9.73 -16.07 -33.81
C TYR A 158 10.28 -14.68 -33.45
N GLY A 159 11.50 -14.58 -32.90
CA GLY A 159 12.13 -13.32 -32.51
C GLY A 159 11.55 -12.73 -31.22
N VAL A 160 12.30 -11.82 -30.61
CA VAL A 160 11.96 -11.20 -29.32
C VAL A 160 11.66 -9.71 -29.53
N TYR A 161 10.62 -9.22 -28.88
CA TYR A 161 10.13 -7.84 -29.03
C TYR A 161 10.34 -7.05 -27.74
N GLY A 162 10.68 -5.76 -27.85
CA GLY A 162 10.69 -4.82 -26.73
C GLY A 162 11.71 -5.10 -25.61
N ARG A 163 12.83 -5.75 -25.94
CA ARG A 163 13.87 -6.15 -24.97
C ARG A 163 15.27 -5.63 -25.29
N ASP A 164 15.40 -4.78 -26.29
CA ASP A 164 16.71 -4.25 -26.72
C ASP A 164 17.35 -3.36 -25.65
N ILE A 165 16.55 -2.53 -24.97
CA ILE A 165 17.02 -1.66 -23.88
C ILE A 165 17.52 -2.50 -22.71
N ASP A 166 16.72 -3.47 -22.26
CA ASP A 166 17.07 -4.37 -21.16
C ASP A 166 18.34 -5.17 -21.46
N LYS A 167 18.47 -5.65 -22.69
CA LYS A 167 19.66 -6.35 -23.19
C LYS A 167 20.90 -5.46 -23.07
N GLU A 168 20.85 -4.22 -23.54
CA GLU A 168 21.97 -3.28 -23.43
C GLU A 168 22.31 -2.94 -21.98
N GLU A 169 21.33 -2.83 -21.08
CA GLU A 169 21.59 -2.63 -19.65
C GLU A 169 22.32 -3.81 -19.01
N ILE A 170 21.93 -5.04 -19.35
CA ILE A 170 22.62 -6.25 -18.86
C ILE A 170 24.06 -6.27 -19.38
N PHE A 171 24.30 -5.91 -20.65
CA PHE A 171 25.66 -5.82 -21.18
C PHE A 171 26.51 -4.78 -20.46
N LYS A 172 25.96 -3.59 -20.18
CA LYS A 172 26.65 -2.57 -19.37
C LYS A 172 27.00 -3.12 -17.99
N LYS A 173 26.10 -3.87 -17.35
CA LYS A 173 26.33 -4.50 -16.04
C LYS A 173 27.40 -5.59 -16.08
N LEU A 174 27.45 -6.39 -17.15
CA LEU A 174 28.48 -7.41 -17.35
C LEU A 174 29.85 -6.80 -17.65
N GLN A 175 29.92 -5.59 -18.23
CA GLN A 175 31.18 -4.89 -18.54
C GLN A 175 31.76 -4.08 -17.38
N LEU A 176 31.05 -3.95 -16.25
CA LEU A 176 31.60 -3.27 -15.07
C LEU A 176 32.72 -4.10 -14.46
N ASP A 177 33.90 -3.51 -14.35
CA ASP A 177 35.01 -4.05 -13.57
C ASP A 177 34.68 -3.95 -12.07
N ASN A 178 34.85 -5.05 -11.34
CA ASN A 178 34.59 -5.09 -9.90
C ASN A 178 35.56 -4.15 -9.16
N ALA A 179 35.05 -3.02 -8.66
CA ALA A 179 35.83 -2.07 -7.85
C ALA A 179 36.44 -2.68 -6.57
N ASN A 180 35.97 -3.87 -6.15
CA ASN A 180 36.38 -4.55 -4.92
C ASN A 180 37.37 -5.73 -5.12
N GLY A 181 37.82 -6.02 -6.34
CA GLY A 181 38.79 -7.10 -6.59
C GLY A 181 38.27 -8.54 -6.48
N ASP A 182 36.95 -8.75 -6.42
CA ASP A 182 36.34 -10.07 -6.49
C ASP A 182 36.36 -10.62 -7.94
N GLU A 183 36.81 -11.86 -8.13
CA GLU A 183 36.89 -12.55 -9.43
C GLU A 183 35.51 -12.96 -10.02
N ILE A 184 34.42 -12.75 -9.28
CA ILE A 184 33.06 -13.19 -9.64
C ILE A 184 32.09 -12.00 -9.65
N CYS A 185 31.30 -11.88 -10.72
CA CYS A 185 30.24 -10.89 -10.87
C CYS A 185 28.90 -11.58 -11.12
N VAL A 186 27.88 -11.24 -10.33
CA VAL A 186 26.53 -11.83 -10.41
C VAL A 186 25.51 -10.76 -10.81
N VAL A 187 24.75 -11.04 -11.87
CA VAL A 187 23.67 -10.18 -12.39
C VAL A 187 22.34 -10.95 -12.36
N PRO A 188 21.52 -10.77 -11.31
CA PRO A 188 20.20 -11.36 -11.23
C PRO A 188 19.16 -10.55 -12.04
N ILE A 189 18.37 -11.27 -12.84
CA ILE A 189 17.20 -10.81 -13.58
C ILE A 189 15.97 -11.25 -12.79
N VAL A 190 15.25 -10.30 -12.21
CA VAL A 190 14.10 -10.53 -11.33
C VAL A 190 12.82 -10.05 -11.99
N GLY A 191 11.74 -10.82 -11.87
CA GLY A 191 10.43 -10.43 -12.37
C GLY A 191 9.39 -11.54 -12.30
N MET A 192 8.13 -11.18 -12.53
CA MET A 192 6.98 -12.09 -12.48
C MET A 192 7.12 -13.32 -13.41
N GLY A 193 6.44 -14.42 -13.09
CA GLY A 193 6.34 -15.58 -13.97
C GLY A 193 5.78 -15.19 -15.35
N GLY A 194 6.42 -15.63 -16.43
CA GLY A 194 5.96 -15.36 -17.80
C GLY A 194 6.33 -13.98 -18.38
N VAL A 195 7.07 -13.13 -17.66
CA VAL A 195 7.50 -11.79 -18.13
C VAL A 195 8.63 -11.80 -19.18
N GLY A 196 9.25 -12.96 -19.45
CA GLY A 196 10.29 -13.12 -20.46
C GLY A 196 11.75 -13.12 -19.94
N LYS A 197 11.98 -13.43 -18.65
CA LYS A 197 13.34 -13.46 -18.05
C LYS A 197 14.28 -14.43 -18.77
N THR A 198 13.84 -15.68 -18.93
CA THR A 198 14.59 -16.73 -19.64
C THR A 198 14.88 -16.32 -21.08
N THR A 199 13.90 -15.72 -21.77
CA THR A 199 14.05 -15.18 -23.12
C THR A 199 15.11 -14.08 -23.18
N LEU A 200 15.12 -13.15 -22.21
CA LEU A 200 16.14 -12.10 -22.14
C LEU A 200 17.54 -12.69 -21.87
N ALA A 201 17.65 -13.67 -20.98
CA ALA A 201 18.90 -14.37 -20.74
C ALA A 201 19.39 -15.12 -22.00
N GLN A 202 18.50 -15.76 -22.77
CA GLN A 202 18.82 -16.38 -24.05
C GLN A 202 19.31 -15.37 -25.09
N LEU A 203 18.70 -14.18 -25.15
CA LEU A 203 19.15 -13.10 -26.05
C LEU A 203 20.57 -12.64 -25.74
N VAL A 204 20.89 -12.48 -24.45
CA VAL A 204 22.23 -12.09 -24.00
C VAL A 204 23.23 -13.23 -24.27
N TYR A 205 22.90 -14.46 -23.90
CA TYR A 205 23.77 -15.64 -24.03
C TYR A 205 24.16 -15.96 -25.48
N ASN A 206 23.29 -15.65 -26.44
CA ASN A 206 23.51 -15.93 -27.86
C ASN A 206 24.04 -14.73 -28.66
N ASP A 207 24.22 -13.57 -28.03
CA ASP A 207 24.77 -12.38 -28.68
C ASP A 207 26.22 -12.60 -29.13
N ASN A 208 26.62 -11.95 -30.23
CA ASN A 208 27.98 -12.08 -30.76
C ASN A 208 29.02 -11.51 -29.79
N ARG A 209 28.70 -10.47 -29.01
CA ARG A 209 29.60 -9.89 -28.00
C ARG A 209 29.98 -10.89 -26.91
N VAL A 210 29.10 -11.83 -26.58
CA VAL A 210 29.43 -12.90 -25.61
C VAL A 210 30.46 -13.86 -26.19
N LYS A 211 30.34 -14.20 -27.49
CA LYS A 211 31.32 -15.07 -28.17
C LYS A 211 32.70 -14.42 -28.27
N GLU A 212 32.75 -13.10 -28.35
CA GLU A 212 33.99 -12.33 -28.45
C GLU A 212 34.69 -12.13 -27.09
N ASN A 213 33.93 -12.06 -25.99
CA ASN A 213 34.45 -11.71 -24.67
C ASN A 213 34.66 -12.89 -23.70
N PHE A 214 34.03 -14.04 -23.96
CA PHE A 214 34.08 -15.22 -23.08
C PHE A 214 34.59 -16.45 -23.81
N ASP A 215 35.58 -17.13 -23.20
CA ASP A 215 36.18 -18.35 -23.76
C ASP A 215 35.25 -19.55 -23.59
N LEU A 216 34.46 -19.57 -22.52
CA LEU A 216 33.54 -20.63 -22.17
C LEU A 216 32.20 -20.04 -21.73
N LYS A 217 31.13 -20.76 -22.04
CA LYS A 217 29.78 -20.44 -21.56
C LYS A 217 29.00 -21.71 -21.25
N ALA A 218 28.12 -21.66 -20.25
CA ALA A 218 27.26 -22.78 -19.88
C ALA A 218 25.84 -22.29 -19.52
N TRP A 219 24.84 -23.11 -19.86
CA TRP A 219 23.45 -22.89 -19.50
C TRP A 219 22.94 -24.01 -18.59
N VAL A 220 22.47 -23.67 -17.38
CA VAL A 220 21.93 -24.64 -16.43
C VAL A 220 20.55 -24.22 -15.96
N CYS A 221 19.54 -25.02 -16.30
CA CYS A 221 18.21 -24.91 -15.71
C CYS A 221 18.22 -25.56 -14.32
N VAL A 222 17.94 -24.80 -13.27
CA VAL A 222 17.99 -25.30 -11.89
C VAL A 222 16.71 -26.08 -11.57
N SER A 223 16.86 -27.32 -11.08
CA SER A 223 15.77 -28.20 -10.69
C SER A 223 15.15 -27.81 -9.33
N ASP A 224 14.06 -28.46 -8.94
CA ASP A 224 13.30 -28.15 -7.71
C ASP A 224 14.12 -28.25 -6.42
N THR A 225 15.19 -29.05 -6.44
CA THR A 225 16.17 -29.15 -5.35
C THR A 225 17.47 -28.48 -5.77
N PHE A 226 17.82 -27.38 -5.09
CA PHE A 226 19.11 -26.72 -5.32
C PHE A 226 20.24 -27.54 -4.67
N ASP A 227 20.75 -28.50 -5.43
CA ASP A 227 21.91 -29.30 -5.04
C ASP A 227 23.13 -28.80 -5.81
N GLY A 228 24.07 -28.18 -5.10
CA GLY A 228 25.30 -27.65 -5.68
C GLY A 228 26.12 -28.71 -6.41
N SER A 229 26.00 -30.00 -6.05
CA SER A 229 26.68 -31.10 -6.73
C SER A 229 26.07 -31.39 -8.11
N ILE A 230 24.74 -31.40 -8.21
CA ILE A 230 24.01 -31.63 -9.46
C ILE A 230 24.26 -30.45 -10.41
N ILE A 231 24.16 -29.22 -9.90
CA ILE A 231 24.41 -28.00 -10.68
C ILE A 231 25.85 -28.01 -11.21
N ALA A 232 26.85 -28.26 -10.34
CA ALA A 232 28.24 -28.29 -10.74
C ALA A 232 28.54 -29.42 -11.75
N LYS A 233 27.85 -30.56 -11.65
CA LYS A 233 27.94 -31.64 -12.63
C LYS A 233 27.39 -31.20 -13.99
N SER A 234 26.23 -30.56 -14.03
CA SER A 234 25.63 -30.03 -15.26
C SER A 234 26.50 -28.95 -15.90
N ILE A 235 27.14 -28.08 -15.10
CA ILE A 235 28.13 -27.11 -15.60
C ILE A 235 29.29 -27.83 -16.29
N LEU A 236 29.83 -28.89 -15.68
CA LEU A 236 30.95 -29.63 -16.24
C LEU A 236 30.58 -30.34 -17.54
N GLU A 237 29.38 -30.92 -17.62
CA GLU A 237 28.87 -31.59 -18.82
C GLU A 237 28.69 -30.60 -19.98
N GLU A 238 28.17 -29.40 -19.72
CA GLU A 238 28.07 -28.30 -20.70
C GLU A 238 29.45 -27.80 -21.17
N VAL A 239 30.40 -27.62 -20.25
CA VAL A 239 31.74 -27.09 -20.57
C VAL A 239 32.58 -28.13 -21.33
N THR A 240 32.45 -29.42 -21.01
CA THR A 240 33.28 -30.49 -21.60
C THR A 240 32.61 -31.20 -22.77
N LEU A 241 31.29 -31.02 -22.96
CA LEU A 241 30.46 -31.76 -23.92
C LEU A 241 30.58 -33.30 -23.75
N SER A 242 30.84 -33.75 -22.52
CA SER A 242 31.08 -35.16 -22.19
C SER A 242 30.32 -35.57 -20.93
N ASN A 243 29.77 -36.80 -20.92
CA ASN A 243 29.04 -37.32 -19.77
C ASN A 243 29.95 -37.47 -18.55
N CYS A 244 29.46 -37.07 -17.37
CA CYS A 244 30.23 -37.14 -16.14
C CYS A 244 29.71 -38.25 -15.21
N ASP A 245 30.52 -39.25 -14.87
CA ASP A 245 30.19 -40.30 -13.87
C ASP A 245 30.85 -40.04 -12.50
N ILE A 246 31.23 -38.80 -12.22
CA ILE A 246 31.90 -38.45 -10.95
C ILE A 246 30.86 -38.27 -9.84
N HIS A 247 30.97 -39.08 -8.78
CA HIS A 247 30.12 -39.00 -7.59
C HIS A 247 30.78 -38.26 -6.39
N SER A 248 32.09 -37.99 -6.46
CA SER A 248 32.83 -37.30 -5.39
C SER A 248 32.92 -35.80 -5.63
N LEU A 249 32.41 -34.99 -4.69
CA LEU A 249 32.44 -33.53 -4.73
C LEU A 249 33.84 -32.95 -4.93
N ASN A 250 34.86 -33.55 -4.29
CA ASN A 250 36.24 -33.07 -4.41
C ASN A 250 36.81 -33.30 -5.81
N LEU A 251 36.58 -34.49 -6.38
CA LEU A 251 36.98 -34.79 -7.77
C LEU A 251 36.25 -33.90 -8.78
N LEU A 252 34.98 -33.59 -8.53
CA LEU A 252 34.19 -32.67 -9.35
C LEU A 252 34.79 -31.26 -9.33
N GLN A 253 35.16 -30.76 -8.15
CA GLN A 253 35.78 -29.44 -7.98
C GLN A 253 37.15 -29.36 -8.68
N ILE A 254 37.99 -30.39 -8.56
CA ILE A 254 39.30 -30.44 -9.23
C ILE A 254 39.13 -30.36 -10.75
N ARG A 255 38.16 -31.11 -11.30
CA ARG A 255 37.95 -31.16 -12.76
C ARG A 255 37.38 -29.85 -13.31
N ILE A 256 36.42 -29.23 -12.60
CA ILE A 256 35.91 -27.89 -12.93
C ILE A 256 37.05 -26.87 -12.90
N ARG A 257 37.91 -26.93 -11.88
CA ARG A 257 39.07 -26.04 -11.75
C ARG A 257 40.04 -26.17 -12.93
N GLU A 258 40.33 -27.39 -13.36
CA GLU A 258 41.20 -27.64 -14.52
C GLU A 258 40.57 -27.14 -15.82
N SER A 259 39.26 -27.38 -16.03
CA SER A 259 38.55 -26.95 -17.23
C SER A 259 38.43 -25.43 -17.38
N LEU A 260 38.29 -24.71 -16.27
CA LEU A 260 38.13 -23.26 -16.22
C LEU A 260 39.45 -22.49 -16.13
N LYS A 261 40.60 -23.19 -15.97
CA LYS A 261 41.88 -22.57 -15.67
C LYS A 261 42.28 -21.48 -16.68
N GLY A 262 42.39 -20.22 -16.21
CA GLY A 262 42.87 -19.08 -16.99
C GLY A 262 41.91 -18.55 -18.06
N LYS A 263 40.64 -18.95 -18.02
CA LYS A 263 39.60 -18.58 -19.00
C LYS A 263 38.58 -17.62 -18.42
N ASN A 264 37.96 -16.83 -19.29
CA ASN A 264 36.77 -16.02 -19.00
C ASN A 264 35.51 -16.87 -19.18
N PHE A 265 34.71 -17.01 -18.12
CA PHE A 265 33.55 -17.91 -18.09
C PHE A 265 32.23 -17.18 -17.86
N LEU A 266 31.23 -17.45 -18.70
CA LEU A 266 29.85 -16.99 -18.51
C LEU A 266 28.94 -18.16 -18.11
N LEU A 267 28.25 -18.02 -16.98
CA LEU A 267 27.29 -19.00 -16.49
C LEU A 267 25.88 -18.40 -16.46
N VAL A 268 24.90 -19.10 -17.01
CA VAL A 268 23.48 -18.77 -16.81
C VAL A 268 22.82 -19.83 -15.93
N LEU A 269 22.28 -19.40 -14.79
CA LEU A 269 21.43 -20.21 -13.92
C LEU A 269 19.97 -19.78 -14.09
N ASP A 270 19.19 -20.61 -14.76
CA ASP A 270 17.80 -20.29 -15.10
C ASP A 270 16.81 -20.84 -14.05
N ASP A 271 15.83 -20.00 -13.69
CA ASP A 271 14.71 -20.21 -12.76
C ASP A 271 15.12 -20.72 -11.36
N VAL A 272 15.97 -19.94 -10.67
CA VAL A 272 16.46 -20.25 -9.32
C VAL A 272 15.44 -19.84 -8.24
N TRP A 273 15.16 -20.76 -7.30
CA TRP A 273 14.19 -20.56 -6.20
C TRP A 273 14.78 -20.69 -4.79
N ASN A 274 16.02 -21.15 -4.66
CA ASN A 274 16.60 -21.41 -3.35
C ASN A 274 17.07 -20.12 -2.67
N GLU A 275 16.61 -19.92 -1.44
CA GLU A 275 16.95 -18.77 -0.59
C GLU A 275 18.08 -19.10 0.41
N GLU A 276 18.61 -20.35 0.41
CA GLU A 276 19.68 -20.74 1.32
C GLU A 276 21.07 -20.24 0.88
N TYR A 277 21.58 -19.24 1.59
CA TYR A 277 22.93 -18.69 1.38
C TYR A 277 24.03 -19.76 1.40
N ILE A 278 23.97 -20.74 2.32
CA ILE A 278 25.01 -21.77 2.48
C ILE A 278 25.13 -22.64 1.22
N ALA A 279 24.01 -22.95 0.56
CA ALA A 279 24.02 -23.76 -0.64
C ALA A 279 24.62 -22.98 -1.83
N TRP A 280 24.30 -21.68 -1.92
CA TRP A 280 24.92 -20.77 -2.90
C TRP A 280 26.42 -20.61 -2.67
N ASP A 281 26.84 -20.34 -1.45
CA ASP A 281 28.25 -20.15 -1.07
C ASP A 281 29.09 -21.39 -1.39
N LYS A 282 28.55 -22.60 -1.18
CA LYS A 282 29.20 -23.85 -1.59
C LYS A 282 29.42 -23.93 -3.11
N LEU A 283 28.42 -23.58 -3.91
CA LEU A 283 28.53 -23.58 -5.38
C LEU A 283 29.57 -22.56 -5.85
N VAL A 284 29.52 -21.34 -5.32
CA VAL A 284 30.48 -20.26 -5.65
C VAL A 284 31.90 -20.65 -5.24
N THR A 285 32.08 -21.24 -4.06
CA THR A 285 33.38 -21.74 -3.59
C THR A 285 33.96 -22.81 -4.51
N MET A 286 33.12 -23.69 -5.08
CA MET A 286 33.56 -24.67 -6.08
C MET A 286 34.05 -24.01 -7.38
N LEU A 287 33.41 -22.91 -7.80
CA LEU A 287 33.73 -22.20 -9.04
C LEU A 287 34.95 -21.26 -8.91
N ARG A 288 35.22 -20.70 -7.72
CA ARG A 288 36.30 -19.72 -7.47
C ARG A 288 37.72 -20.18 -7.78
N CYS A 289 37.98 -21.47 -7.97
CA CYS A 289 39.35 -21.99 -7.84
C CYS A 289 40.20 -21.97 -9.13
N GLY A 290 39.72 -21.50 -10.28
CA GLY A 290 40.46 -21.62 -11.54
C GLY A 290 40.24 -20.58 -12.66
N ALA A 291 39.07 -19.95 -12.77
CA ALA A 291 38.80 -18.99 -13.84
C ALA A 291 39.53 -17.66 -13.65
N LYS A 292 39.83 -16.95 -14.76
CA LYS A 292 40.36 -15.58 -14.71
C LYS A 292 39.27 -14.59 -14.31
N GLU A 293 38.06 -14.80 -14.82
CA GLU A 293 36.89 -14.00 -14.52
C GLU A 293 35.63 -14.86 -14.70
N ILE A 294 34.70 -14.77 -13.75
CA ILE A 294 33.40 -15.46 -13.83
C ILE A 294 32.27 -14.43 -13.81
N LYS A 295 31.43 -14.46 -14.83
CA LYS A 295 30.18 -13.71 -14.87
C LYS A 295 29.01 -14.67 -14.76
N ILE A 296 28.09 -14.42 -13.84
CA ILE A 296 26.91 -15.26 -13.61
C ILE A 296 25.65 -14.44 -13.85
N ILE A 297 24.77 -14.93 -14.73
CA ILE A 297 23.41 -14.41 -14.90
C ILE A 297 22.46 -15.37 -14.19
N ILE A 298 21.60 -14.83 -13.33
CA ILE A 298 20.60 -15.63 -12.61
C ILE A 298 19.22 -15.13 -13.01
N THR A 299 18.31 -16.01 -13.41
CA THR A 299 16.89 -15.63 -13.56
C THR A 299 16.11 -16.14 -12.35
N THR A 300 15.29 -15.27 -11.75
CA THR A 300 14.47 -15.66 -10.59
C THR A 300 13.18 -14.85 -10.52
N ARG A 301 12.19 -15.36 -9.77
CA ARG A 301 10.93 -14.67 -9.46
C ARG A 301 10.94 -14.04 -8.07
N SER A 302 11.95 -14.35 -7.26
CA SER A 302 12.07 -13.92 -5.87
C SER A 302 13.22 -12.92 -5.72
N GLU A 303 12.91 -11.72 -5.24
CA GLU A 303 13.92 -10.72 -4.93
C GLU A 303 14.84 -11.17 -3.77
N ASN A 304 14.32 -12.01 -2.84
CA ASN A 304 15.12 -12.58 -1.76
C ASN A 304 16.25 -13.49 -2.29
N VAL A 305 15.99 -14.25 -3.34
CA VAL A 305 17.03 -15.05 -4.01
C VAL A 305 18.07 -14.14 -4.65
N ALA A 306 17.63 -13.06 -5.29
CA ALA A 306 18.53 -12.09 -5.92
C ALA A 306 19.40 -11.33 -4.92
N THR A 307 18.93 -11.04 -3.71
CA THR A 307 19.74 -10.38 -2.67
C THR A 307 20.70 -11.36 -1.97
N THR A 308 20.28 -12.61 -1.78
CA THR A 308 21.10 -13.68 -1.16
C THR A 308 22.42 -13.90 -1.91
N VAL A 309 22.41 -13.75 -3.23
CA VAL A 309 23.60 -13.95 -4.08
C VAL A 309 24.59 -12.78 -4.07
N HIS A 310 24.35 -11.73 -3.26
CA HIS A 310 25.17 -10.51 -3.15
C HIS A 310 25.55 -9.90 -4.52
N PRO A 311 24.56 -9.44 -5.30
CA PRO A 311 24.78 -8.98 -6.66
C PRO A 311 25.35 -7.56 -6.70
N ILE A 312 26.03 -7.22 -7.81
CA ILE A 312 26.48 -5.84 -8.07
C ILE A 312 25.28 -4.93 -8.29
N SER A 313 24.29 -5.42 -9.05
CA SER A 313 23.01 -4.74 -9.23
C SER A 313 21.94 -5.74 -9.66
N ILE A 314 20.73 -5.56 -9.16
CA ILE A 314 19.56 -6.34 -9.58
C ILE A 314 18.98 -5.67 -10.84
N HIS A 315 18.63 -6.47 -11.85
CA HIS A 315 17.87 -5.99 -13.01
C HIS A 315 16.42 -6.46 -12.88
N HIS A 316 15.51 -5.51 -12.62
CA HIS A 316 14.08 -5.79 -12.52
C HIS A 316 13.45 -5.71 -13.90
N LEU A 317 13.01 -6.84 -14.44
CA LEU A 317 12.42 -6.94 -15.76
C LEU A 317 10.94 -6.54 -15.73
N MET A 318 10.59 -5.51 -16.49
CA MET A 318 9.23 -4.96 -16.57
C MET A 318 8.38 -5.64 -17.65
N GLN A 319 7.06 -5.42 -17.56
CA GLN A 319 6.09 -5.85 -18.57
C GLN A 319 6.37 -5.17 -19.92
N LEU A 320 5.99 -5.82 -21.03
CA LEU A 320 6.03 -5.19 -22.36
C LEU A 320 4.98 -4.08 -22.46
N SER A 321 5.23 -3.10 -23.33
CA SER A 321 4.17 -2.17 -23.72
C SER A 321 3.05 -2.89 -24.49
N ASP A 322 1.83 -2.33 -24.47
CA ASP A 322 0.69 -2.93 -25.17
C ASP A 322 0.95 -3.13 -26.67
N GLU A 323 1.72 -2.24 -27.30
CA GLU A 323 2.09 -2.37 -28.71
C GLU A 323 3.11 -3.49 -28.95
N GLU A 324 4.14 -3.62 -28.12
CA GLU A 324 5.10 -4.74 -28.24
C GLU A 324 4.44 -6.09 -27.94
N CYS A 325 3.52 -6.10 -26.97
CA CYS A 325 2.70 -7.26 -26.62
C CYS A 325 1.74 -7.63 -27.78
N TRP A 326 1.18 -6.63 -28.46
CA TRP A 326 0.36 -6.80 -29.65
C TRP A 326 1.14 -7.41 -30.80
N LEU A 327 2.36 -6.93 -31.08
CA LEU A 327 3.23 -7.49 -32.12
C LEU A 327 3.52 -8.97 -31.87
N LEU A 328 3.81 -9.34 -30.62
CA LEU A 328 4.03 -10.73 -30.24
C LEU A 328 2.76 -11.58 -30.40
N PHE A 329 1.62 -11.08 -29.93
CA PHE A 329 0.32 -11.73 -30.05
C PHE A 329 -0.07 -11.95 -31.51
N ALA A 330 -0.03 -10.89 -32.31
CA ALA A 330 -0.41 -10.89 -33.72
C ALA A 330 0.41 -11.91 -34.52
N LYS A 331 1.70 -12.05 -34.21
CA LYS A 331 2.57 -13.02 -34.88
C LYS A 331 2.21 -14.48 -34.57
N HIS A 332 1.64 -14.76 -33.40
CA HIS A 332 1.17 -16.10 -33.05
C HIS A 332 -0.26 -16.35 -33.53
N ALA A 333 -1.12 -15.33 -33.51
CA ALA A 333 -2.52 -15.40 -33.92
C ALA A 333 -2.71 -15.42 -35.45
N PHE A 334 -1.85 -14.74 -36.21
CA PHE A 334 -1.96 -14.64 -37.67
C PHE A 334 -0.77 -15.36 -38.34
N LYS A 335 -1.04 -16.44 -39.10
CA LYS A 335 0.02 -17.14 -39.85
C LYS A 335 0.66 -16.18 -40.87
N ASN A 336 1.99 -16.12 -40.89
CA ASN A 336 2.83 -15.36 -41.84
C ASN A 336 2.74 -13.82 -41.82
N GLY A 337 2.19 -13.20 -40.77
CA GLY A 337 2.21 -11.73 -40.66
C GLY A 337 1.31 -11.01 -41.67
N GLU A 338 0.33 -11.70 -42.26
CA GLU A 338 -0.79 -11.04 -42.93
C GLU A 338 -1.52 -10.20 -41.87
N SER A 339 -1.40 -8.87 -41.95
CA SER A 339 -2.29 -7.96 -41.24
C SER A 339 -3.72 -8.38 -41.55
N SER A 340 -4.53 -8.63 -40.52
CA SER A 340 -5.90 -9.10 -40.68
C SER A 340 -6.63 -8.30 -41.75
N GLU A 341 -7.14 -8.95 -42.79
CA GLU A 341 -8.06 -8.34 -43.76
C GLU A 341 -9.36 -7.84 -43.08
N ASN A 342 -9.53 -8.09 -41.78
CA ASN A 342 -10.72 -7.81 -40.98
C ASN A 342 -10.40 -6.94 -39.74
N SER A 343 -10.76 -5.66 -39.79
CA SER A 343 -10.47 -4.66 -38.73
C SER A 343 -11.07 -5.01 -37.36
N ASP A 344 -12.17 -5.76 -37.34
CA ASP A 344 -12.89 -6.07 -36.10
C ASP A 344 -12.16 -7.13 -35.25
N ILE A 345 -11.51 -8.10 -35.89
CA ILE A 345 -10.70 -9.12 -35.20
C ILE A 345 -9.45 -8.48 -34.60
N GLU A 346 -8.82 -7.53 -35.29
CA GLU A 346 -7.72 -6.74 -34.73
C GLU A 346 -8.18 -5.94 -33.50
N LEU A 347 -9.34 -5.30 -33.56
CA LEU A 347 -9.85 -4.51 -32.44
C LEU A 347 -10.16 -5.38 -31.20
N ILE A 348 -10.75 -6.56 -31.40
CA ILE A 348 -10.97 -7.54 -30.32
C ILE A 348 -9.64 -8.09 -29.83
N GLY A 349 -8.72 -8.42 -30.74
CA GLY A 349 -7.39 -8.91 -30.40
C GLY A 349 -6.60 -7.92 -29.56
N ARG A 350 -6.63 -6.63 -29.89
CA ARG A 350 -6.02 -5.58 -29.08
C ARG A 350 -6.65 -5.52 -27.69
N LYS A 351 -7.97 -5.67 -27.57
CA LYS A 351 -8.63 -5.79 -26.25
C LYS A 351 -8.18 -7.04 -25.47
N ILE A 352 -7.93 -8.17 -26.14
CA ILE A 352 -7.38 -9.39 -25.52
C ILE A 352 -5.93 -9.15 -25.06
N VAL A 353 -5.13 -8.43 -25.85
CA VAL A 353 -3.77 -8.04 -25.45
C VAL A 353 -3.79 -7.09 -24.25
N CYS A 354 -4.74 -6.16 -24.18
CA CYS A 354 -4.93 -5.35 -22.97
C CYS A 354 -5.21 -6.22 -21.73
N LYS A 355 -5.91 -7.35 -21.86
CA LYS A 355 -6.08 -8.32 -20.75
C LYS A 355 -4.77 -9.02 -20.37
N CYS A 356 -3.81 -9.14 -21.28
CA CYS A 356 -2.50 -9.75 -20.99
C CYS A 356 -1.60 -8.85 -20.13
N LYS A 357 -1.89 -7.54 -20.06
CA LYS A 357 -1.13 -6.53 -19.31
C LYS A 357 0.39 -6.65 -19.51
N GLY A 358 0.78 -6.71 -20.77
CA GLY A 358 2.20 -6.75 -21.15
C GLY A 358 2.96 -8.03 -20.79
N LEU A 359 2.29 -9.14 -20.43
CA LEU A 359 2.95 -10.42 -20.20
C LEU A 359 3.15 -11.20 -21.52
N PRO A 360 4.41 -11.40 -21.98
CA PRO A 360 4.70 -12.09 -23.24
C PRO A 360 4.15 -13.51 -23.30
N LEU A 361 4.26 -14.27 -22.20
CA LEU A 361 3.76 -15.65 -22.15
C LEU A 361 2.23 -15.71 -22.35
N ALA A 362 1.50 -14.73 -21.81
CA ALA A 362 0.05 -14.64 -21.96
C ALA A 362 -0.35 -14.31 -23.40
N ALA A 363 0.31 -13.31 -23.99
CA ALA A 363 0.12 -12.95 -25.39
C ALA A 363 0.43 -14.12 -26.34
N LYS A 364 1.54 -14.83 -26.11
CA LYS A 364 1.96 -15.99 -26.91
C LYS A 364 0.94 -17.13 -26.83
N ALA A 365 0.48 -17.47 -25.62
CA ALA A 365 -0.48 -18.55 -25.42
C ALA A 365 -1.86 -18.23 -26.02
N LEU A 366 -2.41 -17.05 -25.74
CA LEU A 366 -3.71 -16.65 -26.28
C LEU A 366 -3.66 -16.48 -27.81
N GLY A 367 -2.57 -15.91 -28.34
CA GLY A 367 -2.35 -15.82 -29.78
C GLY A 367 -2.26 -17.20 -30.43
N GLY A 368 -1.54 -18.14 -29.81
CA GLY A 368 -1.45 -19.53 -30.28
C GLY A 368 -2.80 -20.26 -30.29
N MET A 369 -3.63 -20.07 -29.26
CA MET A 369 -4.98 -20.65 -29.19
C MET A 369 -5.92 -20.10 -30.26
N LEU A 370 -5.73 -18.84 -30.65
CA LEU A 370 -6.55 -18.15 -31.65
C LEU A 370 -6.04 -18.35 -33.08
N GLN A 371 -4.86 -18.97 -33.26
CA GLN A 371 -4.22 -19.15 -34.56
C GLN A 371 -5.09 -19.91 -35.59
N SER A 372 -5.94 -20.83 -35.14
CA SER A 372 -6.83 -21.63 -35.97
C SER A 372 -8.26 -21.09 -36.04
N LYS A 373 -8.58 -20.03 -35.29
CA LYS A 373 -9.95 -19.54 -35.06
C LYS A 373 -10.21 -18.23 -35.80
N ARG A 374 -11.17 -18.25 -36.73
CA ARG A 374 -11.56 -17.08 -37.55
C ARG A 374 -12.93 -16.49 -37.19
N ASP A 375 -13.65 -17.09 -36.24
CA ASP A 375 -14.97 -16.63 -35.82
C ASP A 375 -14.88 -15.56 -34.72
N LEU A 376 -15.54 -14.42 -34.94
CA LEU A 376 -15.65 -13.31 -33.99
C LEU A 376 -16.31 -13.74 -32.66
N THR A 377 -17.21 -14.73 -32.67
CA THR A 377 -17.88 -15.18 -31.45
C THR A 377 -16.91 -15.86 -30.48
N GLU A 378 -15.96 -16.66 -31.00
CA GLU A 378 -14.94 -17.32 -30.18
C GLU A 378 -13.93 -16.33 -29.61
N TRP A 379 -13.56 -15.30 -30.39
CA TRP A 379 -12.69 -14.22 -29.92
C TRP A 379 -13.36 -13.41 -28.81
N ASN A 380 -14.66 -13.09 -28.94
CA ASN A 380 -15.42 -12.43 -27.88
C ASN A 380 -15.59 -13.33 -26.66
N HIS A 381 -15.82 -14.63 -26.83
CA HIS A 381 -15.88 -15.58 -25.73
C HIS A 381 -14.57 -15.56 -24.93
N ILE A 382 -13.41 -15.61 -25.59
CA ILE A 382 -12.10 -15.52 -24.92
C ILE A 382 -11.89 -14.15 -24.27
N LEU A 383 -12.32 -13.07 -24.92
CA LEU A 383 -12.29 -11.72 -24.36
C LEU A 383 -13.17 -11.58 -23.11
N GLU A 384 -14.28 -12.32 -22.99
CA GLU A 384 -15.19 -12.25 -21.83
C GLU A 384 -14.80 -13.23 -20.72
N SER A 385 -14.14 -14.34 -21.05
CA SER A 385 -13.78 -15.39 -20.09
C SER A 385 -12.60 -15.01 -19.18
N ASP A 386 -12.56 -15.62 -17.99
CA ASP A 386 -11.35 -15.65 -17.17
C ASP A 386 -10.40 -16.73 -17.74
N ILE A 387 -9.09 -16.51 -17.60
CA ILE A 387 -8.07 -17.37 -18.24
C ILE A 387 -8.10 -18.82 -17.71
N TRP A 388 -8.67 -19.05 -16.53
CA TRP A 388 -8.83 -20.38 -15.92
C TRP A 388 -10.08 -21.14 -16.39
N ASP A 389 -11.01 -20.47 -17.08
CA ASP A 389 -12.17 -21.11 -17.71
C ASP A 389 -11.83 -21.68 -19.10
N LEU A 390 -10.60 -21.45 -19.57
CA LEU A 390 -10.08 -21.94 -20.85
C LEU A 390 -9.66 -23.43 -20.74
N PRO A 391 -9.73 -24.20 -21.85
CA PRO A 391 -9.34 -25.62 -21.85
C PRO A 391 -7.91 -25.85 -21.34
N VAL A 392 -7.77 -26.78 -20.37
CA VAL A 392 -6.52 -27.09 -19.64
C VAL A 392 -5.40 -27.63 -20.55
N GLY A 393 -5.73 -28.09 -21.77
CA GLY A 393 -4.78 -28.74 -22.69
C GLY A 393 -3.92 -27.79 -23.53
N GLU A 394 -4.23 -26.50 -23.63
CA GLU A 394 -3.63 -25.60 -24.64
C GLU A 394 -2.99 -24.31 -24.10
N SER A 395 -3.11 -24.00 -22.81
CA SER A 395 -2.59 -22.74 -22.24
C SER A 395 -1.30 -22.93 -21.42
N SER A 396 -0.17 -22.44 -21.93
CA SER A 396 1.13 -22.45 -21.21
C SER A 396 1.23 -21.46 -20.04
N ILE A 397 0.22 -20.60 -19.87
CA ILE A 397 0.12 -19.59 -18.80
C ILE A 397 -0.16 -20.25 -17.44
N LEU A 398 -1.11 -21.18 -17.40
CA LEU A 398 -1.60 -21.80 -16.17
C LEU A 398 -0.51 -22.58 -15.42
N PRO A 399 0.34 -23.39 -16.08
CA PRO A 399 1.46 -24.06 -15.42
C PRO A 399 2.45 -23.09 -14.78
N ALA A 400 2.77 -21.96 -15.43
CA ALA A 400 3.75 -21.01 -14.93
C ALA A 400 3.28 -20.30 -13.65
N LEU A 401 2.01 -19.90 -13.59
CA LEU A 401 1.40 -19.27 -12.41
C LEU A 401 1.16 -20.28 -11.29
N ARG A 402 0.69 -21.49 -11.63
CA ARG A 402 0.51 -22.60 -10.68
C ARG A 402 1.81 -22.91 -9.95
N LEU A 403 2.93 -22.93 -10.68
CA LEU A 403 4.24 -23.17 -10.08
C LEU A 403 4.56 -22.11 -9.02
N SER A 404 4.37 -20.82 -9.31
CA SER A 404 4.58 -19.75 -8.31
C SER A 404 3.73 -19.94 -7.05
N TYR A 405 2.48 -20.37 -7.19
CA TYR A 405 1.58 -20.63 -6.06
C TYR A 405 1.97 -21.88 -5.27
N ASN A 406 2.39 -22.95 -5.94
CA ASN A 406 2.79 -24.20 -5.29
C ASN A 406 4.00 -24.01 -4.36
N TYR A 407 4.91 -23.10 -4.72
CA TYR A 407 6.08 -22.72 -3.92
C TYR A 407 5.76 -21.76 -2.76
N LEU A 408 4.52 -21.28 -2.62
CA LEU A 408 4.14 -20.48 -1.45
C LEU A 408 3.97 -21.37 -0.21
N PRO A 409 4.48 -20.94 0.96
CA PRO A 409 4.08 -21.49 2.25
C PRO A 409 2.56 -21.46 2.45
N SER A 410 2.02 -22.44 3.18
CA SER A 410 0.56 -22.60 3.39
C SER A 410 -0.11 -21.36 3.99
N HIS A 411 0.56 -20.67 4.93
CA HIS A 411 0.05 -19.43 5.52
C HIS A 411 -0.03 -18.27 4.50
N LEU A 412 0.94 -18.15 3.59
CA LEU A 412 0.88 -17.16 2.51
C LEU A 412 -0.15 -17.51 1.45
N LYS A 413 -0.36 -18.80 1.15
CA LYS A 413 -1.46 -19.24 0.27
C LYS A 413 -2.81 -18.75 0.81
N ARG A 414 -3.06 -18.82 2.12
CA ARG A 414 -4.30 -18.28 2.74
C ARG A 414 -4.43 -16.78 2.52
N CYS A 415 -3.40 -16.01 2.84
CA CYS A 415 -3.37 -14.55 2.63
C CYS A 415 -3.60 -14.17 1.16
N PHE A 416 -2.93 -14.85 0.23
CA PHE A 416 -3.06 -14.65 -1.20
C PHE A 416 -4.46 -15.00 -1.72
N THR A 417 -5.02 -16.15 -1.32
CA THR A 417 -6.38 -16.55 -1.74
C THR A 417 -7.45 -15.60 -1.22
N TYR A 418 -7.28 -15.06 -0.01
CA TYR A 418 -8.18 -14.04 0.54
C TYR A 418 -8.19 -12.76 -0.32
N CYS A 419 -7.08 -12.39 -0.96
CA CYS A 419 -7.02 -11.24 -1.84
C CYS A 419 -7.90 -11.35 -3.10
N SER A 420 -8.54 -12.50 -3.38
CA SER A 420 -9.53 -12.61 -4.46
C SER A 420 -10.75 -11.72 -4.26
N ILE A 421 -10.97 -11.21 -3.04
CA ILE A 421 -12.00 -10.20 -2.75
C ILE A 421 -11.77 -8.86 -3.46
N PHE A 422 -10.53 -8.52 -3.83
CA PHE A 422 -10.26 -7.23 -4.47
C PHE A 422 -10.48 -7.30 -5.98
N PRO A 423 -11.14 -6.30 -6.61
CA PRO A 423 -11.28 -6.23 -8.06
C PRO A 423 -9.93 -6.20 -8.77
N LYS A 424 -9.94 -6.58 -10.06
CA LYS A 424 -8.81 -6.31 -10.95
C LYS A 424 -8.50 -4.82 -10.91
N ASP A 425 -7.22 -4.47 -10.94
CA ASP A 425 -6.71 -3.10 -10.78
C ASP A 425 -7.00 -2.38 -9.45
N TYR A 426 -7.47 -3.09 -8.43
CA TYR A 426 -7.66 -2.46 -7.13
C TYR A 426 -6.34 -2.07 -6.49
N GLU A 427 -6.19 -0.78 -6.18
CA GLU A 427 -5.06 -0.28 -5.41
C GLU A 427 -5.35 -0.34 -3.91
N PHE A 428 -4.56 -1.11 -3.18
CA PHE A 428 -4.66 -1.23 -1.72
C PHE A 428 -3.39 -0.71 -1.03
N SER A 429 -3.54 -0.33 0.24
CA SER A 429 -2.41 -0.03 1.12
C SER A 429 -1.96 -1.29 1.88
N LYS A 430 -0.69 -1.32 2.29
CA LYS A 430 -0.13 -2.42 3.08
C LYS A 430 -0.88 -2.59 4.40
N GLU A 431 -1.14 -1.49 5.09
CA GLU A 431 -1.78 -1.45 6.40
C GLU A 431 -3.22 -1.98 6.33
N GLU A 432 -4.00 -1.57 5.31
CA GLU A 432 -5.37 -2.04 5.13
C GLU A 432 -5.43 -3.57 4.95
N LEU A 433 -4.55 -4.12 4.13
CA LEU A 433 -4.52 -5.56 3.87
C LEU A 433 -4.10 -6.37 5.10
N VAL A 434 -3.10 -5.88 5.85
CA VAL A 434 -2.66 -6.50 7.11
C VAL A 434 -3.79 -6.53 8.14
N LEU A 435 -4.54 -5.43 8.30
CA LEU A 435 -5.66 -5.37 9.22
C LEU A 435 -6.78 -6.35 8.85
N LEU A 436 -7.03 -6.57 7.56
CA LEU A 436 -7.99 -7.57 7.09
C LEU A 436 -7.50 -9.00 7.35
N TRP A 437 -6.23 -9.30 7.10
CA TRP A 437 -5.63 -10.60 7.42
C TRP A 437 -5.64 -10.91 8.91
N MET A 438 -5.42 -9.90 9.76
CA MET A 438 -5.58 -10.01 11.21
C MET A 438 -7.01 -10.36 11.58
N ALA A 439 -7.99 -9.64 11.02
CA ALA A 439 -9.40 -9.82 11.37
C ALA A 439 -9.97 -11.20 10.96
N GLU A 440 -9.44 -11.80 9.90
CA GLU A 440 -9.83 -13.13 9.43
C GLU A 440 -9.02 -14.27 10.10
N ASP A 441 -8.12 -13.96 11.05
CA ASP A 441 -7.20 -14.90 11.70
C ASP A 441 -6.34 -15.68 10.66
N LEU A 442 -5.81 -14.97 9.66
CA LEU A 442 -4.90 -15.55 8.66
C LEU A 442 -3.44 -15.56 9.13
N LEU A 443 -3.10 -14.70 10.09
CA LEU A 443 -1.74 -14.58 10.62
C LEU A 443 -1.48 -15.58 11.74
N LEU A 444 -0.26 -16.11 11.81
CA LEU A 444 0.16 -16.98 12.92
C LEU A 444 0.34 -16.16 14.20
N LYS A 445 -0.07 -16.72 15.33
CA LYS A 445 0.15 -16.06 16.64
C LYS A 445 1.65 -15.98 16.92
N PRO A 446 2.18 -14.81 17.32
CA PRO A 446 3.60 -14.64 17.61
C PRO A 446 4.05 -15.55 18.75
N LYS A 447 5.20 -16.20 18.58
CA LYS A 447 5.89 -16.92 19.68
C LYS A 447 6.71 -15.91 20.48
N GLY A 448 6.12 -15.34 21.54
CA GLY A 448 6.78 -14.36 22.42
C GLY A 448 6.19 -12.95 22.29
N ASN A 449 7.03 -11.91 22.44
CA ASN A 449 6.61 -10.49 22.50
C ASN A 449 6.42 -9.82 21.12
N GLY A 450 6.45 -10.56 20.01
CA GLY A 450 6.29 -10.00 18.66
C GLY A 450 4.86 -9.48 18.41
N ARG A 451 4.71 -8.48 17.54
CA ARG A 451 3.41 -7.90 17.20
C ARG A 451 2.76 -8.64 16.03
N MET A 452 1.43 -8.75 16.01
CA MET A 452 0.72 -9.37 14.89
C MET A 452 0.84 -8.54 13.62
N GLU A 453 0.91 -7.22 13.76
CA GLU A 453 1.12 -6.26 12.68
C GLU A 453 2.46 -6.54 11.96
N GLU A 454 3.54 -6.77 12.72
CA GLU A 454 4.87 -7.09 12.17
C GLU A 454 4.86 -8.40 11.37
N ILE A 455 4.14 -9.43 11.84
CA ILE A 455 3.98 -10.69 11.09
C ILE A 455 3.21 -10.45 9.79
N GLY A 456 2.13 -9.67 9.84
CA GLY A 456 1.36 -9.32 8.66
C GLY A 456 2.19 -8.53 7.64
N GLU A 457 3.00 -7.58 8.12
CA GLU A 457 3.93 -6.83 7.29
C GLU A 457 4.99 -7.73 6.64
N GLN A 458 5.54 -8.70 7.38
CA GLN A 458 6.46 -9.70 6.84
C GLN A 458 5.81 -10.55 5.75
N TYR A 459 4.58 -11.02 5.97
CA TYR A 459 3.85 -11.81 4.97
C TYR A 459 3.57 -11.00 3.70
N PHE A 460 3.24 -9.72 3.86
CA PHE A 460 3.06 -8.81 2.75
C PHE A 460 4.35 -8.61 1.96
N ASP A 461 5.45 -8.35 2.65
CA ASP A 461 6.76 -8.13 2.04
C ASP A 461 7.26 -9.40 1.34
N GLU A 462 6.95 -10.59 1.87
CA GLU A 462 7.27 -11.85 1.19
C GLU A 462 6.46 -12.02 -0.10
N LEU A 463 5.15 -11.76 -0.10
CA LEU A 463 4.33 -11.79 -1.31
C LEU A 463 4.78 -10.74 -2.34
N LEU A 464 5.20 -9.55 -1.89
CA LEU A 464 5.80 -8.52 -2.74
C LEU A 464 7.13 -9.00 -3.34
N SER A 465 8.03 -9.57 -2.54
CA SER A 465 9.34 -10.07 -2.98
C SER A 465 9.22 -11.21 -4.00
N ARG A 466 8.15 -12.01 -3.91
CA ARG A 466 7.81 -13.10 -4.84
C ARG A 466 7.00 -12.62 -6.06
N SER A 467 6.86 -11.30 -6.24
CA SER A 467 6.16 -10.65 -7.36
C SER A 467 4.65 -10.95 -7.46
N PHE A 468 4.01 -11.40 -6.37
CA PHE A 468 2.54 -11.55 -6.32
C PHE A 468 1.83 -10.19 -6.21
N PHE A 469 2.49 -9.22 -5.58
CA PHE A 469 2.10 -7.81 -5.57
C PHE A 469 3.09 -6.97 -6.35
N GLN A 470 2.62 -5.84 -6.87
CA GLN A 470 3.42 -4.85 -7.58
C GLN A 470 3.14 -3.47 -7.00
N ARG A 471 4.11 -2.56 -7.06
CA ARG A 471 3.89 -1.15 -6.68
C ARG A 471 3.04 -0.47 -7.75
N SER A 472 2.09 0.36 -7.34
CA SER A 472 1.29 1.16 -8.28
C SER A 472 2.14 2.27 -8.89
N ASN A 473 1.90 2.55 -10.18
CA ASN A 473 2.51 3.69 -10.88
C ASN A 473 1.98 5.05 -10.38
N ASN A 474 0.80 5.07 -9.73
CA ASN A 474 0.13 6.30 -9.31
C ASN A 474 0.57 6.80 -7.92
N SER A 475 1.06 5.91 -7.06
CA SER A 475 1.43 6.23 -5.68
C SER A 475 2.45 5.24 -5.14
N GLU A 476 3.55 5.75 -4.58
CA GLU A 476 4.62 4.94 -3.99
C GLU A 476 4.14 4.09 -2.80
N LEU A 477 3.02 4.47 -2.15
CA LEU A 477 2.48 3.80 -0.96
C LEU A 477 1.38 2.78 -1.28
N ARG A 478 1.03 2.60 -2.55
CA ARG A 478 -0.06 1.70 -2.98
C ARG A 478 0.46 0.55 -3.82
N PHE A 479 -0.24 -0.57 -3.70
CA PHE A 479 0.11 -1.82 -4.35
C PHE A 479 -1.09 -2.37 -5.13
N ILE A 480 -0.78 -3.19 -6.13
CA ILE A 480 -1.73 -3.83 -7.03
C ILE A 480 -1.39 -5.31 -7.17
N MET A 481 -2.41 -6.14 -7.32
CA MET A 481 -2.25 -7.54 -7.73
C MET A 481 -2.50 -7.64 -9.24
N HIS A 482 -1.57 -8.27 -9.96
CA HIS A 482 -1.73 -8.49 -11.40
C HIS A 482 -2.96 -9.36 -11.70
N ASP A 483 -3.69 -9.07 -12.79
CA ASP A 483 -4.96 -9.73 -13.12
C ASP A 483 -4.86 -11.25 -13.19
N LEU A 484 -3.80 -11.80 -13.80
CA LEU A 484 -3.55 -13.23 -13.81
C LEU A 484 -3.44 -13.87 -12.41
N PHE A 485 -2.83 -13.16 -11.45
CA PHE A 485 -2.78 -13.60 -10.06
C PHE A 485 -4.12 -13.40 -9.36
N ASN A 486 -4.87 -12.36 -9.70
CA ASN A 486 -6.26 -12.18 -9.23
C ASN A 486 -7.14 -13.34 -9.69
N ASP A 487 -7.02 -13.75 -10.96
CA ASP A 487 -7.75 -14.87 -11.55
C ASP A 487 -7.35 -16.19 -10.92
N LEU A 488 -6.06 -16.40 -10.64
CA LEU A 488 -5.59 -17.56 -9.88
C LEU A 488 -6.17 -17.56 -8.46
N ALA A 489 -6.12 -16.44 -7.75
CA ALA A 489 -6.70 -16.33 -6.41
C ALA A 489 -8.20 -16.63 -6.44
N LYS A 490 -8.94 -16.12 -7.43
CA LYS A 490 -10.36 -16.39 -7.66
C LYS A 490 -10.60 -17.88 -7.89
N PHE A 491 -9.86 -18.52 -8.78
CA PHE A 491 -9.96 -19.96 -9.08
C PHE A 491 -9.76 -20.83 -7.83
N ILE A 492 -8.73 -20.54 -7.03
CA ILE A 492 -8.40 -21.29 -5.81
C ILE A 492 -9.42 -21.00 -4.69
N SER A 493 -9.90 -19.77 -4.58
CA SER A 493 -10.93 -19.39 -3.63
C SER A 493 -12.29 -20.01 -3.95
N GLY A 494 -12.54 -20.38 -5.21
CA GLY A 494 -13.75 -21.06 -5.64
C GLY A 494 -15.02 -20.34 -5.19
N GLU A 495 -15.95 -21.08 -4.62
CA GLU A 495 -17.25 -20.56 -4.14
C GLU A 495 -17.16 -19.80 -2.80
N PHE A 496 -15.99 -19.73 -2.16
CA PHE A 496 -15.84 -19.13 -0.83
C PHE A 496 -15.70 -17.61 -0.87
N CYS A 497 -15.19 -17.05 -1.96
CA CYS A 497 -15.05 -15.61 -2.16
C CYS A 497 -15.94 -15.15 -3.31
N PHE A 498 -16.70 -14.09 -3.07
CA PHE A 498 -17.59 -13.51 -4.06
C PHE A 498 -17.35 -12.02 -4.22
N ARG A 499 -17.37 -11.58 -5.47
CA ARG A 499 -17.28 -10.18 -5.85
C ARG A 499 -18.53 -9.81 -6.64
N LEU A 500 -19.27 -8.86 -6.11
CA LEU A 500 -20.44 -8.31 -6.79
C LEU A 500 -19.99 -7.23 -7.80
N ASP A 501 -19.82 -7.64 -9.05
CA ASP A 501 -19.57 -6.76 -10.20
C ASP A 501 -20.87 -6.48 -11.00
N ILE A 502 -20.82 -5.50 -11.91
CA ILE A 502 -21.98 -4.89 -12.60
C ILE A 502 -22.83 -5.92 -13.38
N ASP A 503 -22.21 -6.98 -13.91
CA ASP A 503 -22.80 -7.82 -14.95
C ASP A 503 -22.99 -9.32 -14.60
N ASN A 504 -22.55 -9.78 -13.43
CA ASN A 504 -22.60 -11.21 -13.08
C ASN A 504 -23.78 -11.55 -12.16
N SER A 505 -24.84 -12.11 -12.74
CA SER A 505 -25.89 -12.86 -12.03
C SER A 505 -25.49 -14.33 -11.87
N SER A 506 -24.51 -14.62 -11.02
CA SER A 506 -24.15 -15.99 -10.68
C SER A 506 -24.85 -16.44 -9.39
N GLU A 507 -25.14 -17.74 -9.30
CA GLU A 507 -25.77 -18.40 -8.15
C GLU A 507 -24.96 -18.19 -6.86
N ILE A 508 -25.55 -17.49 -5.89
CA ILE A 508 -24.98 -17.33 -4.55
C ILE A 508 -25.05 -18.68 -3.84
N THR A 509 -23.91 -19.16 -3.35
CA THR A 509 -23.84 -20.47 -2.67
C THR A 509 -23.87 -20.29 -1.16
N LYS A 510 -24.38 -21.32 -0.46
CA LYS A 510 -24.37 -21.40 1.01
C LYS A 510 -22.94 -21.50 1.58
N LYS A 511 -21.94 -21.81 0.75
CA LYS A 511 -20.53 -21.97 1.11
C LYS A 511 -19.77 -20.64 1.13
N MET A 512 -20.36 -19.56 0.61
CA MET A 512 -19.75 -18.23 0.61
C MET A 512 -19.29 -17.81 2.02
N ARG A 513 -18.07 -17.28 2.11
CA ARG A 513 -17.45 -16.77 3.35
C ARG A 513 -17.03 -15.31 3.23
N HIS A 514 -16.63 -14.86 2.05
CA HIS A 514 -16.15 -13.50 1.86
C HIS A 514 -16.92 -12.82 0.72
N LEU A 515 -17.58 -11.71 1.04
CA LEU A 515 -18.31 -10.90 0.08
C LEU A 515 -17.68 -9.52 -0.02
N SER A 516 -17.31 -9.16 -1.25
CA SER A 516 -16.87 -7.83 -1.63
C SER A 516 -17.82 -7.25 -2.66
N TYR A 517 -17.99 -5.93 -2.65
CA TYR A 517 -18.80 -5.26 -3.66
C TYR A 517 -18.23 -3.87 -4.00
N VAL A 518 -18.39 -3.51 -5.26
CA VAL A 518 -18.07 -2.18 -5.76
C VAL A 518 -19.38 -1.43 -5.99
N PRO A 519 -19.57 -0.24 -5.40
CA PRO A 519 -20.82 0.50 -5.53
C PRO A 519 -21.00 1.04 -6.95
N THR A 520 -22.18 0.82 -7.54
CA THR A 520 -22.53 1.30 -8.88
C THR A 520 -23.41 2.57 -8.78
N LYS A 521 -23.50 3.32 -9.89
CA LYS A 521 -24.26 4.59 -10.00
C LYS A 521 -25.73 4.48 -9.56
N PHE A 522 -26.31 3.27 -9.57
CA PHE A 522 -27.70 2.99 -9.22
C PHE A 522 -27.85 1.57 -8.64
N ALA A 523 -27.20 1.25 -7.52
CA ALA A 523 -27.51 0.00 -6.82
C ALA A 523 -28.84 0.16 -6.04
N VAL A 524 -29.94 -0.30 -6.64
CA VAL A 524 -31.21 -0.54 -5.95
C VAL A 524 -30.99 -1.64 -4.89
N PRO A 525 -31.48 -1.50 -3.64
CA PRO A 525 -31.27 -2.48 -2.55
C PRO A 525 -31.83 -3.89 -2.78
N LYS A 526 -32.61 -4.11 -3.86
CA LYS A 526 -33.22 -5.41 -4.20
C LYS A 526 -32.23 -6.56 -4.43
N LYS A 527 -30.91 -6.32 -4.43
CA LYS A 527 -29.89 -7.37 -4.52
C LYS A 527 -29.51 -8.00 -3.17
N PHE A 528 -29.85 -7.41 -2.01
CA PHE A 528 -29.39 -7.97 -0.73
C PHE A 528 -30.14 -9.21 -0.25
N GLU A 529 -31.39 -9.38 -0.67
CA GLU A 529 -32.19 -10.57 -0.30
C GLU A 529 -31.53 -11.88 -0.72
N VAL A 530 -30.86 -11.88 -1.87
CA VAL A 530 -30.19 -13.07 -2.41
C VAL A 530 -28.99 -13.48 -1.53
N PHE A 531 -28.39 -12.55 -0.78
CA PHE A 531 -27.27 -12.87 0.12
C PHE A 531 -27.74 -13.47 1.46
N TYR A 532 -29.01 -13.38 1.84
CA TYR A 532 -29.49 -13.94 3.12
C TYR A 532 -29.36 -15.47 3.21
N GLU A 533 -29.13 -16.14 2.07
CA GLU A 533 -28.80 -17.57 2.04
C GLU A 533 -27.39 -17.87 2.56
N ALA A 534 -26.45 -16.91 2.49
CA ALA A 534 -25.06 -17.03 2.91
C ALA A 534 -24.86 -16.79 4.43
N LYS A 535 -25.53 -17.60 5.26
CA LYS A 535 -25.54 -17.42 6.74
C LYS A 535 -24.18 -17.50 7.43
N ASN A 536 -23.18 -18.10 6.76
CA ASN A 536 -21.83 -18.31 7.28
C ASN A 536 -20.84 -17.25 6.78
N LEU A 537 -21.32 -16.10 6.32
CA LEU A 537 -20.47 -15.00 5.85
C LEU A 537 -19.57 -14.46 6.99
N ARG A 538 -18.26 -14.35 6.69
CA ARG A 538 -17.21 -13.83 7.56
C ARG A 538 -16.76 -12.42 7.17
N THR A 539 -16.70 -12.11 5.87
CA THR A 539 -16.36 -10.76 5.38
C THR A 539 -17.53 -10.13 4.63
N PHE A 540 -17.88 -8.90 4.99
CA PHE A 540 -18.72 -8.00 4.21
C PHE A 540 -17.97 -6.68 3.97
N LEU A 541 -17.42 -6.52 2.76
CA LEU A 541 -16.48 -5.44 2.44
C LEU A 541 -16.94 -4.60 1.24
N GLY A 542 -17.19 -3.31 1.47
CA GLY A 542 -17.38 -2.33 0.42
C GLY A 542 -16.05 -1.73 -0.04
N LEU A 543 -15.78 -1.73 -1.36
CA LEU A 543 -14.54 -1.23 -1.95
C LEU A 543 -14.76 0.05 -2.77
N ILE A 544 -13.87 1.04 -2.64
CA ILE A 544 -13.91 2.30 -3.41
C ILE A 544 -12.91 2.21 -4.58
N LEU A 545 -13.38 2.29 -5.82
CA LEU A 545 -12.49 2.39 -6.98
C LEU A 545 -11.91 3.82 -7.13
N PRO A 546 -10.59 3.98 -7.35
CA PRO A 546 -9.92 5.29 -7.45
C PRO A 546 -10.53 6.25 -8.49
N SER A 547 -11.04 5.71 -9.61
CA SER A 547 -11.63 6.46 -10.73
C SER A 547 -13.02 7.06 -10.43
N THR A 548 -13.62 6.73 -9.29
CA THR A 548 -14.98 7.18 -8.90
C THR A 548 -15.00 8.36 -7.93
N SER A 549 -13.88 9.09 -7.79
CA SER A 549 -13.72 10.27 -6.93
C SER A 549 -14.74 11.40 -7.17
N LYS A 550 -15.53 11.33 -8.24
CA LYS A 550 -16.74 12.15 -8.42
C LYS A 550 -17.92 11.53 -7.67
N PHE A 551 -18.06 11.93 -6.40
CA PHE A 551 -19.24 11.80 -5.53
C PHE A 551 -20.52 11.33 -6.24
N LYS A 552 -21.11 10.20 -5.81
CA LYS A 552 -22.56 9.92 -5.91
C LYS A 552 -22.98 8.78 -4.98
N ILE A 553 -24.27 8.78 -4.65
CA ILE A 553 -24.84 8.46 -3.34
C ILE A 553 -25.36 7.02 -3.27
N ASN A 554 -24.93 6.26 -2.27
CA ASN A 554 -25.64 5.05 -1.85
C ASN A 554 -26.55 5.39 -0.66
N PHE A 555 -27.86 5.30 -0.88
CA PHE A 555 -28.84 5.24 0.20
C PHE A 555 -29.16 3.76 0.45
N ILE A 556 -28.88 3.28 1.66
CA ILE A 556 -29.52 2.08 2.20
C ILE A 556 -30.38 2.52 3.37
N SER A 557 -31.56 1.95 3.50
CA SER A 557 -32.45 2.21 4.62
C SER A 557 -31.89 1.57 5.90
N MET A 558 -32.16 2.18 7.06
CA MET A 558 -31.74 1.61 8.35
C MET A 558 -32.26 0.19 8.59
N MET A 559 -33.44 -0.14 8.06
CA MET A 559 -34.04 -1.47 8.17
C MET A 559 -33.18 -2.55 7.48
N GLU A 560 -32.66 -2.26 6.29
CA GLU A 560 -31.82 -3.20 5.53
C GLU A 560 -30.48 -3.49 6.21
N ILE A 561 -29.87 -2.50 6.89
CA ILE A 561 -28.64 -2.72 7.67
C ILE A 561 -28.93 -3.61 8.88
N ASN A 562 -30.04 -3.37 9.58
CA ASN A 562 -30.39 -4.18 10.74
C ASN A 562 -30.64 -5.65 10.34
N ASP A 563 -31.30 -5.89 9.21
CA ASP A 563 -31.55 -7.25 8.70
C ASP A 563 -30.26 -7.97 8.31
N LEU A 564 -29.32 -7.24 7.69
CA LEU A 564 -27.97 -7.73 7.39
C LEU A 564 -27.24 -8.17 8.67
N LEU A 565 -27.21 -7.30 9.69
CA LEU A 565 -26.56 -7.58 10.98
C LEU A 565 -27.21 -8.75 11.72
N CYS A 566 -28.54 -8.90 11.63
CA CYS A 566 -29.25 -10.01 12.25
C CYS A 566 -29.03 -11.35 11.53
N THR A 567 -28.75 -11.30 10.23
CA THR A 567 -28.59 -12.50 9.39
C THR A 567 -27.19 -13.07 9.48
N PHE A 568 -26.14 -12.25 9.34
CA PHE A 568 -24.76 -12.72 9.19
C PHE A 568 -24.03 -12.78 10.54
N LYS A 569 -24.32 -13.81 11.33
CA LYS A 569 -23.79 -13.96 12.70
C LYS A 569 -22.31 -14.35 12.77
N CYS A 570 -21.75 -14.87 11.68
CA CYS A 570 -20.34 -15.31 11.60
C CYS A 570 -19.37 -14.21 11.14
N LEU A 571 -19.85 -12.95 11.00
CA LEU A 571 -19.04 -11.84 10.51
C LEU A 571 -17.84 -11.57 11.41
N ARG A 572 -16.67 -11.52 10.79
CA ARG A 572 -15.38 -11.09 11.34
C ARG A 572 -14.98 -9.72 10.82
N VAL A 573 -15.27 -9.41 9.55
CA VAL A 573 -15.00 -8.12 8.90
C VAL A 573 -16.31 -7.49 8.44
N LEU A 574 -16.60 -6.28 8.92
CA LEU A 574 -17.74 -5.47 8.51
C LEU A 574 -17.26 -4.07 8.10
N SER A 575 -17.45 -3.72 6.83
CA SER A 575 -17.20 -2.37 6.32
C SER A 575 -18.48 -1.73 5.80
N LEU A 576 -18.86 -0.62 6.43
CA LEU A 576 -19.99 0.23 6.05
C LEU A 576 -19.53 1.63 5.60
N SER A 577 -18.24 1.84 5.34
CA SER A 577 -17.65 3.14 4.95
C SER A 577 -18.23 3.72 3.65
N LEU A 578 -18.79 2.87 2.78
CA LEU A 578 -19.49 3.29 1.57
C LEU A 578 -20.85 3.95 1.85
N TYR A 579 -21.44 3.74 3.04
CA TYR A 579 -22.72 4.30 3.43
C TYR A 579 -22.55 5.66 4.07
N ARG A 580 -22.11 6.64 3.28
CA ARG A 580 -21.79 8.00 3.75
C ARG A 580 -22.92 8.67 4.54
N PHE A 581 -24.18 8.32 4.29
CA PHE A 581 -25.35 8.91 4.96
C PHE A 581 -25.84 8.10 6.18
N LEU A 582 -25.13 7.04 6.57
CA LEU A 582 -25.43 6.29 7.78
C LEU A 582 -25.27 7.21 8.99
N LYS A 583 -26.37 7.46 9.71
CA LYS A 583 -26.43 8.32 10.88
C LYS A 583 -26.36 7.57 12.21
N VAL A 584 -26.94 6.36 12.24
CA VAL A 584 -27.05 5.53 13.44
C VAL A 584 -26.66 4.11 13.05
N LEU A 585 -25.86 3.46 13.88
CA LEU A 585 -25.59 2.03 13.76
C LEU A 585 -26.59 1.29 14.67
N PRO A 586 -27.36 0.30 14.18
CA PRO A 586 -28.33 -0.42 15.00
C PRO A 586 -27.68 -1.19 16.17
N ASP A 587 -28.40 -1.31 17.30
CA ASP A 587 -27.95 -2.07 18.48
C ASP A 587 -27.64 -3.54 18.17
N SER A 588 -28.26 -4.10 17.11
CA SER A 588 -28.03 -5.47 16.64
C SER A 588 -26.58 -5.76 16.26
N VAL A 589 -25.75 -4.74 16.02
CA VAL A 589 -24.29 -4.92 15.81
C VAL A 589 -23.65 -5.67 16.98
N GLY A 590 -24.11 -5.45 18.21
CA GLY A 590 -23.61 -6.15 19.41
C GLY A 590 -23.85 -7.66 19.41
N ASN A 591 -24.69 -8.17 18.51
CA ASN A 591 -24.90 -9.61 18.33
C ASN A 591 -23.80 -10.29 17.50
N LEU A 592 -22.95 -9.53 16.80
CA LEU A 592 -21.86 -10.04 15.97
C LEU A 592 -20.65 -10.44 16.80
N LYS A 593 -20.79 -11.48 17.63
CA LYS A 593 -19.77 -11.91 18.60
C LYS A 593 -18.40 -12.24 17.97
N HIS A 594 -18.34 -12.58 16.69
CA HIS A 594 -17.13 -12.92 15.95
C HIS A 594 -16.43 -11.69 15.31
N LEU A 595 -16.98 -10.49 15.46
CA LEU A 595 -16.48 -9.32 14.75
C LEU A 595 -15.11 -8.89 15.28
N HIS A 596 -14.12 -8.88 14.40
CA HIS A 596 -12.75 -8.41 14.65
C HIS A 596 -12.48 -7.04 14.02
N TYR A 597 -13.19 -6.68 12.95
CA TYR A 597 -12.95 -5.45 12.19
C TYR A 597 -14.27 -4.73 11.87
N LEU A 598 -14.34 -3.45 12.28
CA LEU A 598 -15.46 -2.56 12.00
C LEU A 598 -14.94 -1.27 11.33
N ASN A 599 -15.39 -1.02 10.10
CA ASN A 599 -15.03 0.19 9.36
C ASN A 599 -16.26 1.04 9.03
N LEU A 600 -16.31 2.24 9.61
CA LEU A 600 -17.33 3.26 9.40
C LEU A 600 -16.72 4.57 8.86
N ASN A 601 -15.52 4.52 8.28
CA ASN A 601 -14.80 5.70 7.80
C ASN A 601 -15.67 6.56 6.88
N GLY A 602 -15.65 7.88 7.10
CA GLY A 602 -16.32 8.87 6.27
C GLY A 602 -17.85 8.82 6.28
N THR A 603 -18.45 8.05 7.20
CA THR A 603 -19.90 8.05 7.44
C THR A 603 -20.33 9.28 8.21
N ARG A 604 -21.63 9.59 8.18
CA ARG A 604 -22.26 10.68 8.95
C ARG A 604 -22.79 10.20 10.29
N ILE A 605 -22.17 9.18 10.88
CA ILE A 605 -22.64 8.60 12.12
C ILE A 605 -22.55 9.64 13.24
N GLU A 606 -23.66 9.80 13.96
CA GLU A 606 -23.81 10.80 15.03
C GLU A 606 -23.41 10.20 16.39
N GLY A 607 -23.60 8.88 16.56
CA GLY A 607 -23.23 8.12 17.76
C GLY A 607 -23.12 6.61 17.48
N LEU A 608 -22.32 5.90 18.27
CA LEU A 608 -22.25 4.44 18.27
C LEU A 608 -23.12 3.86 19.41
N PRO A 609 -23.83 2.74 19.20
CA PRO A 609 -24.60 2.13 20.27
C PRO A 609 -23.69 1.50 21.33
N ASP A 610 -24.12 1.52 22.59
CA ASP A 610 -23.37 0.89 23.70
C ASP A 610 -23.17 -0.63 23.51
N SER A 611 -24.00 -1.26 22.68
CA SER A 611 -23.88 -2.68 22.32
C SER A 611 -22.56 -3.00 21.59
N VAL A 612 -21.91 -2.02 20.94
CA VAL A 612 -20.56 -2.17 20.35
C VAL A 612 -19.54 -2.57 21.42
N CYS A 613 -19.70 -2.10 22.67
CA CYS A 613 -18.82 -2.48 23.79
C CYS A 613 -18.96 -3.95 24.21
N GLY A 614 -19.96 -4.67 23.67
CA GLY A 614 -20.13 -6.11 23.81
C GLY A 614 -19.29 -6.95 22.83
N LEU A 615 -18.62 -6.32 21.86
CA LEU A 615 -17.83 -6.99 20.83
C LEU A 615 -16.41 -7.31 21.33
N TYR A 616 -16.29 -8.30 22.21
CA TYR A 616 -15.01 -8.62 22.86
C TYR A 616 -13.89 -9.01 21.92
N ASN A 617 -14.20 -9.57 20.75
CA ASN A 617 -13.21 -9.97 19.77
C ASN A 617 -12.77 -8.80 18.89
N LEU A 618 -13.37 -7.61 18.99
CA LEU A 618 -13.03 -6.49 18.11
C LEU A 618 -11.56 -6.07 18.28
N GLN A 619 -10.80 -6.15 17.18
CA GLN A 619 -9.38 -5.80 17.11
C GLN A 619 -9.18 -4.44 16.42
N THR A 620 -10.03 -4.10 15.46
CA THR A 620 -9.88 -2.89 14.64
C THR A 620 -11.20 -2.13 14.53
N MET A 621 -11.17 -0.86 14.88
CA MET A 621 -12.30 0.06 14.71
C MET A 621 -11.84 1.32 13.96
N LEU A 622 -12.37 1.53 12.77
CA LEU A 622 -12.04 2.65 11.91
C LEU A 622 -13.23 3.62 11.82
N LEU A 623 -13.01 4.84 12.29
CA LEU A 623 -13.97 5.94 12.41
C LEU A 623 -13.39 7.25 11.83
N ARG A 624 -12.43 7.13 10.91
CA ARG A 624 -11.74 8.27 10.30
C ARG A 624 -12.73 9.16 9.55
N ASN A 625 -12.61 10.47 9.71
CA ASN A 625 -13.46 11.49 9.08
C ASN A 625 -14.97 11.33 9.37
N CYS A 626 -15.35 10.75 10.51
CA CYS A 626 -16.74 10.72 10.97
C CYS A 626 -17.12 12.08 11.58
N ARG A 627 -17.32 13.10 10.75
CA ARG A 627 -17.40 14.52 11.16
C ARG A 627 -18.55 14.87 12.11
N TYR A 628 -19.53 13.99 12.28
CA TYR A 628 -20.70 14.20 13.13
C TYR A 628 -20.66 13.40 14.43
N LEU A 629 -19.68 12.50 14.58
CA LEU A 629 -19.53 11.68 15.79
C LEU A 629 -18.85 12.53 16.87
N GLN A 630 -19.60 12.83 17.94
CA GLN A 630 -19.13 13.72 19.02
C GLN A 630 -18.68 12.95 20.27
N GLU A 631 -19.20 11.75 20.49
CA GLU A 631 -18.99 10.95 21.69
C GLU A 631 -18.84 9.47 21.31
N LEU A 632 -17.97 8.76 22.04
CA LEU A 632 -17.84 7.31 21.94
C LEU A 632 -18.66 6.64 23.06
N PRO A 633 -19.04 5.35 22.89
CA PRO A 633 -19.76 4.61 23.91
C PRO A 633 -19.08 4.63 25.28
N THR A 634 -19.86 4.62 26.36
CA THR A 634 -19.34 4.83 27.72
C THR A 634 -18.44 3.69 28.22
N ASN A 635 -18.64 2.48 27.69
CA ASN A 635 -18.00 1.25 28.16
C ASN A 635 -16.88 0.73 27.24
N MET A 636 -16.24 1.61 26.45
CA MET A 636 -15.18 1.23 25.49
C MET A 636 -14.05 0.43 26.13
N GLY A 637 -13.72 0.66 27.41
CA GLY A 637 -12.73 -0.12 28.17
C GLY A 637 -13.02 -1.62 28.30
N ARG A 638 -14.17 -2.12 27.82
CA ARG A 638 -14.47 -3.56 27.72
C ARG A 638 -13.83 -4.24 26.52
N LEU A 639 -13.43 -3.48 25.50
CA LEU A 639 -12.86 -3.97 24.23
C LEU A 639 -11.38 -4.35 24.37
N VAL A 640 -11.05 -5.21 25.33
CA VAL A 640 -9.66 -5.52 25.73
C VAL A 640 -8.77 -6.10 24.62
N ASN A 641 -9.36 -6.62 23.54
CA ASN A 641 -8.65 -7.13 22.37
C ASN A 641 -8.46 -6.07 21.27
N LEU A 642 -8.97 -4.83 21.47
CA LEU A 642 -8.82 -3.74 20.51
C LEU A 642 -7.35 -3.36 20.37
N ARG A 643 -6.86 -3.36 19.13
CA ARG A 643 -5.48 -3.07 18.73
C ARG A 643 -5.39 -1.76 17.96
N HIS A 644 -6.40 -1.44 17.15
CA HIS A 644 -6.42 -0.26 16.28
C HIS A 644 -7.71 0.53 16.47
N LEU A 645 -7.58 1.80 16.88
CA LEU A 645 -8.66 2.77 16.92
C LEU A 645 -8.27 4.01 16.11
N ASP A 646 -8.82 4.13 14.90
CA ASP A 646 -8.61 5.31 14.04
C ASP A 646 -9.82 6.24 14.11
N ILE A 647 -9.67 7.34 14.83
CA ILE A 647 -10.64 8.43 14.99
C ILE A 647 -10.12 9.74 14.40
N ARG A 648 -9.21 9.68 13.43
CA ARG A 648 -8.59 10.87 12.84
C ARG A 648 -9.63 11.69 12.07
N GLY A 649 -9.71 12.99 12.34
CA GLY A 649 -10.70 13.87 11.71
C GLY A 649 -12.12 13.73 12.26
N THR A 650 -12.26 13.19 13.48
CA THR A 650 -13.53 12.96 14.18
C THR A 650 -13.57 13.85 15.43
N PRO A 651 -14.48 14.85 15.51
CA PRO A 651 -14.43 15.90 16.52
C PRO A 651 -15.06 15.45 17.85
N LEU A 652 -14.40 14.54 18.56
CA LEU A 652 -14.88 14.07 19.87
C LEU A 652 -14.71 15.14 20.94
N LYS A 653 -15.67 15.23 21.87
CA LYS A 653 -15.58 16.13 23.04
C LYS A 653 -14.58 15.63 24.08
N GLY A 654 -14.41 14.32 24.16
CA GLY A 654 -13.51 13.65 25.10
C GLY A 654 -13.56 12.14 24.92
N MET A 655 -12.54 11.44 25.42
CA MET A 655 -12.52 9.97 25.45
C MET A 655 -13.42 9.45 26.59
N PRO A 656 -14.07 8.28 26.43
CA PRO A 656 -14.85 7.64 27.50
C PRO A 656 -13.94 7.12 28.60
N MET A 657 -14.46 6.90 29.82
CA MET A 657 -13.66 6.41 30.95
C MET A 657 -13.04 5.03 30.69
N HIS A 658 -11.91 4.75 31.36
CA HIS A 658 -11.24 3.45 31.37
C HIS A 658 -10.64 2.99 30.04
N MET A 659 -10.23 3.92 29.18
CA MET A 659 -9.43 3.63 27.98
C MET A 659 -8.10 2.96 28.33
N GLY A 660 -7.53 3.24 29.50
CA GLY A 660 -6.31 2.59 29.99
C GLY A 660 -6.43 1.05 30.15
N LYS A 661 -7.65 0.50 30.24
CA LYS A 661 -7.89 -0.96 30.24
C LYS A 661 -7.63 -1.64 28.89
N LEU A 662 -7.46 -0.88 27.81
CA LEU A 662 -7.20 -1.39 26.46
C LEU A 662 -5.73 -1.76 26.29
N SER A 663 -5.23 -2.69 27.11
CA SER A 663 -3.81 -3.06 27.15
C SER A 663 -3.24 -3.61 25.83
N SER A 664 -4.11 -4.07 24.92
CA SER A 664 -3.72 -4.61 23.61
C SER A 664 -3.54 -3.54 22.53
N LEU A 665 -3.90 -2.28 22.81
CA LEU A 665 -3.93 -1.20 21.83
C LEU A 665 -2.52 -0.87 21.30
N GLN A 666 -2.34 -1.00 19.99
CA GLN A 666 -1.09 -0.72 19.27
C GLN A 666 -1.13 0.62 18.54
N ASN A 667 -2.31 1.02 18.06
CA ASN A 667 -2.51 2.27 17.31
C ASN A 667 -3.75 2.99 17.83
N LEU A 668 -3.54 4.24 18.22
CA LEU A 668 -4.57 5.19 18.57
C LEU A 668 -4.30 6.49 17.83
N SER A 669 -5.11 6.82 16.83
CA SER A 669 -4.84 7.98 15.98
C SER A 669 -5.00 9.31 16.71
N ALA A 670 -5.89 9.37 17.72
CA ALA A 670 -6.09 10.56 18.54
C ALA A 670 -6.58 10.21 19.96
N PHE A 671 -6.29 11.08 20.92
CA PHE A 671 -6.79 11.02 22.29
C PHE A 671 -7.34 12.40 22.68
N TYR A 672 -8.64 12.49 22.95
CA TYR A 672 -9.32 13.73 23.35
C TYR A 672 -9.45 13.80 24.88
N VAL A 673 -8.75 14.73 25.52
CA VAL A 673 -8.81 14.87 26.99
C VAL A 673 -10.19 15.41 27.40
N GLY A 674 -10.89 14.68 28.27
CA GLY A 674 -12.23 15.05 28.73
C GLY A 674 -12.21 16.10 29.85
N LYS A 675 -13.28 16.90 29.95
CA LYS A 675 -13.50 17.80 31.09
C LYS A 675 -13.91 17.00 32.34
N GLY A 676 -13.19 17.19 33.44
CA GLY A 676 -13.33 16.40 34.67
C GLY A 676 -14.74 16.39 35.31
N GLU A 677 -15.59 17.37 35.01
CA GLU A 677 -16.96 17.49 35.54
C GLU A 677 -18.00 16.62 34.80
N HIS A 678 -17.65 16.03 33.65
CA HIS A 678 -18.59 15.29 32.78
C HIS A 678 -18.25 13.81 32.58
N GLY A 679 -17.37 13.23 33.41
CA GLY A 679 -17.08 11.79 33.35
C GLY A 679 -16.32 11.35 32.08
N GLY A 680 -15.44 12.19 31.54
CA GLY A 680 -14.51 11.85 30.46
C GLY A 680 -13.14 11.38 30.98
N SER A 681 -12.44 10.57 30.17
CA SER A 681 -11.11 10.03 30.47
C SER A 681 -10.11 11.14 30.79
N ASN A 682 -9.38 10.94 31.89
CA ASN A 682 -8.24 11.78 32.24
C ASN A 682 -7.03 11.38 31.38
N ILE A 683 -6.20 12.35 31.00
CA ILE A 683 -4.98 12.15 30.21
C ILE A 683 -4.07 11.04 30.77
N LYS A 684 -4.05 10.82 32.10
CA LYS A 684 -3.25 9.76 32.74
C LYS A 684 -3.54 8.34 32.22
N GLU A 685 -4.76 8.08 31.74
CA GLU A 685 -5.12 6.77 31.18
C GLU A 685 -4.29 6.43 29.92
N LEU A 686 -3.78 7.45 29.21
CA LEU A 686 -2.84 7.25 28.10
C LEU A 686 -1.49 6.69 28.59
N GLY A 687 -1.13 6.91 29.85
CA GLY A 687 0.01 6.30 30.53
C GLY A 687 -0.09 4.77 30.58
N GLU A 688 -1.30 4.24 30.79
CA GLU A 688 -1.61 2.81 30.88
C GLU A 688 -1.56 2.08 29.52
N LEU A 689 -1.26 2.79 28.43
CA LEU A 689 -1.17 2.26 27.06
C LEU A 689 0.29 2.24 26.56
N PRO A 690 1.16 1.31 27.03
CA PRO A 690 2.60 1.34 26.76
C PRO A 690 2.98 0.96 25.33
N HIS A 691 2.13 0.22 24.61
CA HIS A 691 2.45 -0.37 23.31
C HIS A 691 2.07 0.50 22.10
N LEU A 692 1.65 1.75 22.32
CA LEU A 692 1.26 2.64 21.24
C LEU A 692 2.41 2.90 20.25
N SER A 693 2.06 2.95 18.97
CA SER A 693 2.99 3.14 17.86
C SER A 693 2.34 3.88 16.69
N GLY A 694 3.19 4.41 15.80
CA GLY A 694 2.75 5.20 14.66
C GLY A 694 2.47 6.66 15.02
N SER A 695 1.27 7.12 14.70
CA SER A 695 0.87 8.54 14.76
C SER A 695 -0.19 8.76 15.83
N LEU A 696 0.06 9.69 16.76
CA LEU A 696 -0.85 10.02 17.86
C LEU A 696 -1.12 11.53 17.91
N CYS A 697 -2.39 11.90 17.92
CA CYS A 697 -2.84 13.28 18.15
C CYS A 697 -3.48 13.42 19.54
N ILE A 698 -2.89 14.16 20.47
CA ILE A 698 -3.52 14.50 21.76
C ILE A 698 -4.22 15.84 21.61
N SER A 699 -5.52 15.87 21.86
CA SER A 699 -6.36 17.06 21.67
C SER A 699 -7.09 17.43 22.95
N ASN A 700 -7.50 18.69 23.01
CA ASN A 700 -8.16 19.32 24.16
C ASN A 700 -7.25 19.38 25.40
N LEU A 701 -5.95 19.65 25.21
CA LEU A 701 -4.96 19.69 26.29
C LEU A 701 -5.23 20.77 27.33
N GLU A 702 -6.01 21.80 27.01
CA GLU A 702 -6.52 22.80 27.96
C GLU A 702 -7.36 22.18 29.09
N ASN A 703 -7.85 20.95 28.93
CA ASN A 703 -8.62 20.24 29.95
C ASN A 703 -7.74 19.54 31.00
N VAL A 704 -6.40 19.60 30.89
CA VAL A 704 -5.48 18.99 31.86
C VAL A 704 -5.44 19.85 33.13
N TYR A 705 -6.11 19.41 34.19
CA TYR A 705 -6.20 20.19 35.44
C TYR A 705 -4.94 20.11 36.31
N GLN A 706 -4.23 18.98 36.35
CA GLN A 706 -3.02 18.80 37.15
C GLN A 706 -1.83 18.43 36.25
N THR A 707 -0.74 19.18 36.35
CA THR A 707 0.49 18.94 35.57
C THR A 707 1.10 17.55 35.82
N ARG A 708 0.90 16.99 37.03
CA ARG A 708 1.32 15.61 37.36
C ARG A 708 0.62 14.55 36.49
N ASP A 709 -0.62 14.78 36.05
CA ASP A 709 -1.36 13.82 35.25
C ASP A 709 -0.74 13.71 33.85
N ALA A 710 -0.21 14.82 33.31
CA ALA A 710 0.55 14.84 32.06
C ALA A 710 1.87 14.05 32.19
N LYS A 711 2.51 14.07 33.36
CA LYS A 711 3.71 13.27 33.63
C LYS A 711 3.44 11.76 33.61
N GLU A 712 2.28 11.34 34.10
CA GLU A 712 1.87 9.92 34.11
C GLU A 712 1.68 9.33 32.70
N VAL A 713 1.46 10.18 31.68
CA VAL A 713 1.38 9.74 30.27
C VAL A 713 2.66 9.04 29.81
N ASN A 714 3.80 9.51 30.31
CA ASN A 714 5.13 8.94 30.05
C ASN A 714 5.38 8.67 28.55
N LEU A 715 5.29 9.72 27.72
CA LEU A 715 5.55 9.63 26.27
C LEU A 715 7.00 9.22 25.95
N LYS A 716 7.93 9.43 26.89
CA LYS A 716 9.34 9.02 26.78
C LYS A 716 9.52 7.51 26.65
N ASP A 717 8.65 6.70 27.23
CA ASP A 717 8.77 5.23 27.17
C ASP A 717 8.03 4.62 25.97
N LYS A 718 7.23 5.41 25.24
CA LYS A 718 6.45 4.97 24.07
C LYS A 718 7.30 5.00 22.80
N LYS A 719 8.28 4.10 22.72
CA LYS A 719 9.31 4.03 21.65
C LYS A 719 8.78 3.85 20.23
N GLY A 720 7.56 3.32 20.10
CA GLY A 720 6.93 3.03 18.82
C GLY A 720 6.29 4.24 18.13
N LEU A 721 6.17 5.39 18.80
CA LEU A 721 5.59 6.60 18.23
C LEU A 721 6.58 7.31 17.31
N SER A 722 6.16 7.54 16.07
CA SER A 722 6.93 8.25 15.05
C SER A 722 6.40 9.66 14.78
N GLU A 723 5.10 9.89 15.01
CA GLU A 723 4.45 11.19 14.81
C GLU A 723 3.62 11.55 16.03
N LEU A 724 3.74 12.80 16.48
CA LEU A 724 3.00 13.33 17.62
C LEU A 724 2.42 14.70 17.26
N GLU A 725 1.14 14.86 17.53
CA GLU A 725 0.43 16.14 17.36
C GLU A 725 -0.21 16.52 18.70
N LEU A 726 0.11 17.69 19.23
CA LEU A 726 -0.41 18.22 20.49
C LEU A 726 -1.30 19.43 20.18
N LYS A 727 -2.58 19.37 20.56
CA LYS A 727 -3.57 20.41 20.25
C LYS A 727 -4.30 20.91 21.48
N TRP A 728 -4.43 22.23 21.52
CA TRP A 728 -5.32 22.95 22.41
C TRP A 728 -6.54 23.48 21.66
N GLY A 729 -7.64 23.67 22.39
CA GLY A 729 -8.85 24.32 21.92
C GLY A 729 -8.59 25.77 21.51
N ARG A 730 -9.31 26.24 20.49
CA ARG A 730 -9.24 27.64 20.07
C ARG A 730 -10.02 28.53 21.03
N ASP A 731 -9.48 29.72 21.28
CA ASP A 731 -10.10 30.82 22.01
C ASP A 731 -10.51 30.47 23.45
N HIS A 732 -9.59 29.85 24.22
CA HIS A 732 -9.77 29.59 25.64
C HIS A 732 -9.61 30.89 26.46
N GLU A 733 -10.71 31.41 27.02
CA GLU A 733 -10.76 32.76 27.63
C GLU A 733 -10.09 32.89 29.01
N ASN A 734 -9.68 31.79 29.66
CA ASN A 734 -9.07 31.78 31.00
C ASN A 734 -7.84 30.86 31.08
N TYR A 735 -6.82 31.06 30.24
CA TYR A 735 -5.61 30.23 30.26
C TYR A 735 -4.58 30.77 31.26
N ASP A 736 -3.86 29.85 31.92
CA ASP A 736 -2.70 30.15 32.75
C ASP A 736 -1.44 29.75 31.98
N SER A 737 -0.65 30.74 31.57
CA SER A 737 0.57 30.52 30.77
C SER A 737 1.59 29.62 31.47
N GLU A 738 1.73 29.71 32.80
CA GLU A 738 2.69 28.88 33.54
C GLU A 738 2.22 27.43 33.57
N HIS A 739 0.93 27.22 33.83
CA HIS A 739 0.32 25.90 33.81
C HIS A 739 0.44 25.20 32.45
N GLU A 740 0.13 25.90 31.36
CA GLU A 740 0.22 25.32 30.01
C GLU A 740 1.65 24.93 29.62
N ARG A 741 2.63 25.74 30.02
CA ARG A 741 4.06 25.42 29.90
C ARG A 741 4.44 24.19 30.69
N ASP A 742 4.00 24.10 31.94
CA ASP A 742 4.31 22.95 32.79
C ASP A 742 3.67 21.66 32.26
N VAL A 743 2.44 21.72 31.70
CA VAL A 743 1.80 20.58 31.03
C VAL A 743 2.64 20.11 29.83
N LEU A 744 3.03 21.04 28.95
CA LEU A 744 3.82 20.72 27.76
C LEU A 744 5.25 20.22 28.11
N GLU A 745 5.86 20.73 29.18
CA GLU A 745 7.14 20.25 29.72
C GLU A 745 7.06 18.77 30.14
N GLN A 746 5.95 18.35 30.79
CA GLN A 746 5.75 16.96 31.19
C GLN A 746 5.44 16.01 30.02
N LEU A 747 4.95 16.52 28.88
CA LEU A 747 4.64 15.74 27.67
C LEU A 747 5.86 15.54 26.75
N CYS A 748 7.05 15.39 27.32
CA CYS A 748 8.27 15.16 26.54
C CYS A 748 8.20 13.80 25.81
N PRO A 749 8.33 13.76 24.47
CA PRO A 749 8.26 12.53 23.69
C PRO A 749 9.57 11.72 23.75
N HIS A 750 9.53 10.48 23.23
CA HIS A 750 10.74 9.70 22.98
C HIS A 750 11.59 10.35 21.87
N THR A 751 12.90 10.21 21.96
CA THR A 751 13.91 10.71 20.99
C THR A 751 13.86 10.07 19.59
N ASN A 752 12.96 9.10 19.36
CA ASN A 752 12.78 8.44 18.05
C ASN A 752 11.72 9.15 17.19
N LEU A 753 11.09 10.20 17.73
CA LEU A 753 10.04 10.93 17.07
C LEU A 753 10.57 11.58 15.78
N LYS A 754 9.84 11.37 14.67
CA LYS A 754 10.18 11.91 13.34
C LYS A 754 9.37 13.16 13.00
N SER A 755 8.14 13.27 13.49
CA SER A 755 7.28 14.43 13.24
C SER A 755 6.64 14.93 14.52
N LEU A 756 6.72 16.24 14.75
CA LEU A 756 6.06 16.91 15.86
C LEU A 756 5.22 18.09 15.35
N SER A 757 3.99 18.18 15.82
CA SER A 757 3.10 19.31 15.56
C SER A 757 2.55 19.85 16.88
N ILE A 758 2.70 21.14 17.15
CA ILE A 758 2.12 21.82 18.31
C ILE A 758 1.16 22.89 17.79
N ILE A 759 -0.12 22.80 18.17
CA ILE A 759 -1.20 23.62 17.61
C ILE A 759 -2.01 24.31 18.71
N SER A 760 -2.24 25.60 18.54
CA SER A 760 -2.98 26.48 19.45
C SER A 760 -2.37 26.58 20.86
N TYR A 761 -1.05 26.48 21.01
CA TYR A 761 -0.42 26.51 22.34
C TYR A 761 -0.44 27.92 22.97
N TYR A 762 -0.87 28.02 24.23
CA TYR A 762 -1.11 29.30 24.91
C TYR A 762 -0.02 29.74 25.89
N GLY A 763 1.02 28.93 26.13
CA GLY A 763 2.13 29.35 26.99
C GLY A 763 3.05 30.36 26.32
N ALA A 764 3.71 31.19 27.13
CA ALA A 764 4.64 32.22 26.67
C ALA A 764 6.00 31.66 26.20
N GLU A 765 6.36 30.46 26.65
CA GLU A 765 7.66 29.82 26.39
C GLU A 765 7.48 28.35 26.02
N TYR A 766 8.38 27.83 25.20
CA TYR A 766 8.43 26.41 24.85
C TYR A 766 9.19 25.59 25.90
N PRO A 767 8.92 24.27 26.00
CA PRO A 767 9.57 23.42 26.97
C PRO A 767 11.05 23.21 26.67
N SER A 768 11.83 22.88 27.70
CA SER A 768 13.30 22.73 27.65
C SER A 768 13.78 21.67 26.65
N TRP A 769 12.93 20.67 26.40
CA TRP A 769 13.23 19.56 25.51
C TRP A 769 13.01 19.90 24.03
N LEU A 770 12.18 20.91 23.70
CA LEU A 770 11.93 21.29 22.32
C LEU A 770 13.18 21.98 21.77
N GLY A 771 13.76 21.44 20.70
CA GLY A 771 15.02 21.94 20.14
C GLY A 771 16.29 21.37 20.79
N ALA A 772 16.19 20.44 21.74
CA ALA A 772 17.36 19.76 22.30
C ALA A 772 18.01 18.80 21.28
N CYS A 773 19.35 18.70 21.29
CA CYS A 773 20.13 17.82 20.41
C CYS A 773 19.73 16.33 20.47
N SER A 774 19.12 15.89 21.58
CA SER A 774 18.59 14.53 21.75
C SER A 774 17.48 14.15 20.75
N PHE A 775 16.86 15.14 20.09
CA PHE A 775 15.84 14.95 19.05
C PHE A 775 16.41 15.06 17.62
N SER A 776 17.67 14.67 17.42
CA SER A 776 18.35 14.72 16.12
C SER A 776 17.64 13.93 15.02
N ASN A 777 16.76 12.98 15.35
CA ASN A 777 15.95 12.19 14.40
C ASN A 777 14.71 12.93 13.84
N MET A 778 14.37 14.11 14.37
CA MET A 778 13.20 14.89 13.95
C MET A 778 13.33 15.33 12.49
N VAL A 779 12.37 14.94 11.65
CA VAL A 779 12.32 15.25 10.20
C VAL A 779 11.37 16.39 9.90
N SER A 780 10.26 16.50 10.65
CA SER A 780 9.22 17.51 10.42
C SER A 780 8.79 18.16 11.73
N LEU A 781 8.77 19.49 11.78
CA LEU A 781 8.28 20.27 12.91
C LEU A 781 7.25 21.30 12.41
N LYS A 782 6.06 21.28 13.01
CA LYS A 782 5.02 22.29 12.78
C LYS A 782 4.64 22.98 14.09
N LEU A 783 4.73 24.31 14.11
CA LEU A 783 4.23 25.17 15.19
C LEU A 783 3.12 26.03 14.59
N ASP A 784 1.92 25.96 15.14
CA ASP A 784 0.74 26.61 14.58
C ASP A 784 -0.09 27.27 15.68
N ASP A 785 -0.48 28.52 15.49
CA ASP A 785 -1.38 29.28 16.38
C ASP A 785 -0.82 29.40 17.81
N CYS A 786 0.51 29.43 17.96
CA CYS A 786 1.21 29.61 19.23
C CYS A 786 1.35 31.11 19.55
N ARG A 787 0.22 31.79 19.72
CA ARG A 787 0.11 33.26 19.63
C ARG A 787 0.99 34.03 20.62
N TYR A 788 1.16 33.50 21.84
CA TYR A 788 1.82 34.19 22.95
C TYR A 788 3.32 33.88 23.07
N CYS A 789 3.82 32.92 22.31
CA CYS A 789 5.23 32.58 22.26
C CYS A 789 6.03 33.72 21.62
N SER A 790 6.93 34.34 22.39
CA SER A 790 7.74 35.47 21.92
C SER A 790 9.08 35.08 21.31
N SER A 791 9.55 33.86 21.60
CA SER A 791 10.81 33.31 21.12
C SER A 791 10.68 31.82 20.76
N LEU A 792 11.58 31.35 19.89
CA LEU A 792 11.70 29.93 19.55
C LEU A 792 12.84 29.29 20.34
N PRO A 793 12.74 28.00 20.68
CA PRO A 793 13.87 27.24 21.20
C PRO A 793 14.99 27.10 20.15
N PRO A 794 16.17 26.59 20.52
CA PRO A 794 17.32 26.43 19.60
C PRO A 794 17.11 25.30 18.58
N LEU A 795 16.11 25.45 17.69
CA LEU A 795 15.72 24.47 16.68
C LEU A 795 16.86 24.11 15.71
N GLY A 796 17.87 24.98 15.58
CA GLY A 796 19.05 24.74 14.74
C GLY A 796 19.86 23.48 15.10
N GLN A 797 19.69 22.94 16.31
CA GLN A 797 20.32 21.68 16.75
C GLN A 797 19.66 20.42 16.16
N LEU A 798 18.50 20.55 15.50
CA LEU A 798 17.77 19.43 14.90
C LEU A 798 18.34 19.09 13.52
N THR A 799 19.43 18.32 13.51
CA THR A 799 20.24 18.08 12.30
C THR A 799 19.54 17.28 11.19
N ALA A 800 18.52 16.45 11.47
CA ALA A 800 17.76 15.72 10.44
C ALA A 800 16.50 16.44 9.96
N LEU A 801 16.25 17.67 10.42
CA LEU A 801 15.03 18.41 10.08
C LEU A 801 15.01 18.72 8.59
N LYS A 802 13.96 18.28 7.90
CA LYS A 802 13.72 18.53 6.47
C LYS A 802 12.57 19.51 6.24
N LYS A 803 11.59 19.55 7.14
CA LYS A 803 10.40 20.40 7.04
C LYS A 803 10.20 21.20 8.32
N LEU A 804 10.12 22.51 8.20
CA LEU A 804 9.80 23.41 9.30
C LEU A 804 8.65 24.32 8.88
N SER A 805 7.53 24.25 9.59
CA SER A 805 6.38 25.15 9.40
C SER A 805 6.10 25.92 10.68
N ILE A 806 6.06 27.25 10.57
CA ILE A 806 5.74 28.17 11.66
C ILE A 806 4.58 29.04 11.19
N GLU A 807 3.41 28.86 11.79
CA GLU A 807 2.17 29.49 11.37
C GLU A 807 1.53 30.22 12.56
N ARG A 808 0.99 31.42 12.35
CA ARG A 808 0.19 32.17 13.33
C ARG A 808 0.89 32.43 14.68
N MET A 809 2.19 32.75 14.66
CA MET A 809 2.93 33.18 15.86
C MET A 809 2.92 34.71 15.98
N LEU A 810 1.94 35.25 16.72
CA LEU A 810 1.65 36.69 16.74
C LEU A 810 2.67 37.51 17.54
N GLU A 811 3.19 36.99 18.64
CA GLU A 811 4.15 37.67 19.51
C GLU A 811 5.63 37.39 19.19
N TRP A 812 5.92 36.55 18.20
CA TRP A 812 7.29 36.19 17.85
C TRP A 812 8.05 37.37 17.24
N LYS A 813 9.17 37.77 17.87
CA LYS A 813 9.93 38.98 17.49
C LYS A 813 11.22 38.70 16.74
N GLU A 814 12.07 37.81 17.24
CA GLU A 814 13.40 37.55 16.69
C GLU A 814 13.67 36.04 16.59
N TRP A 815 14.38 35.63 15.53
CA TRP A 815 14.87 34.26 15.39
C TRP A 815 16.33 34.19 15.87
N PHE A 816 16.53 33.77 17.12
CA PHE A 816 17.87 33.50 17.63
C PHE A 816 18.44 32.23 16.99
N THR A 817 19.48 32.36 16.18
CA THR A 817 20.27 31.21 15.71
C THR A 817 21.56 31.15 16.51
N PHE A 818 21.91 29.95 17.01
CA PHE A 818 23.19 29.73 17.67
C PHE A 818 24.31 29.90 16.63
N GLU A 819 25.09 30.98 16.71
CA GLU A 819 26.28 31.23 15.87
C GLU A 819 27.52 30.46 16.35
N GLY A 820 27.35 29.26 16.93
CA GLY A 820 28.39 28.56 17.71
C GLY A 820 28.66 27.11 17.31
N GLY A 821 28.76 26.78 16.02
CA GLY A 821 29.16 25.43 15.57
C GLY A 821 30.07 25.48 14.35
N ASP A 822 31.27 24.91 14.49
CA ASP A 822 32.30 24.78 13.45
C ASP A 822 31.75 24.28 12.11
N GLU A 823 32.13 24.96 11.01
CA GLU A 823 32.12 24.60 9.58
C GLU A 823 30.89 23.89 8.93
N GLY A 824 29.85 23.49 9.68
CA GLY A 824 28.74 22.64 9.22
C GLY A 824 27.39 23.33 9.00
N GLY A 825 27.24 24.61 9.36
CA GLY A 825 26.00 25.39 9.19
C GLY A 825 24.84 25.01 10.13
N VAL A 826 23.82 25.87 10.20
CA VAL A 826 22.60 25.66 10.99
C VAL A 826 21.55 24.98 10.09
N PHE A 827 20.89 23.91 10.53
CA PHE A 827 19.92 23.14 9.71
C PHE A 827 20.49 22.52 8.41
N PRO A 828 21.41 21.55 8.48
CA PRO A 828 22.10 21.00 7.30
C PRO A 828 21.17 20.32 6.28
N THR A 829 20.04 19.74 6.71
CA THR A 829 19.13 18.97 5.85
C THR A 829 17.80 19.65 5.52
N LEU A 830 17.58 20.90 5.94
CA LEU A 830 16.29 21.56 5.79
C LEU A 830 15.99 21.82 4.32
N ARG A 831 14.84 21.29 3.85
CA ARG A 831 14.40 21.37 2.45
C ARG A 831 13.21 22.31 2.27
N GLU A 832 12.34 22.39 3.25
CA GLU A 832 11.07 23.11 3.20
C GLU A 832 10.93 24.00 4.45
N LEU A 833 10.82 25.32 4.24
CA LEU A 833 10.59 26.31 5.29
C LEU A 833 9.31 27.10 4.99
N ARG A 834 8.35 27.08 5.92
CA ARG A 834 7.12 27.86 5.84
C ARG A 834 6.99 28.78 7.05
N ILE A 835 6.73 30.06 6.81
CA ILE A 835 6.47 31.09 7.84
C ILE A 835 5.22 31.86 7.44
N ILE A 836 4.12 31.70 8.17
CA ILE A 836 2.82 32.24 7.76
C ILE A 836 2.21 33.02 8.93
N GLU A 837 1.67 34.22 8.70
CA GLU A 837 0.96 35.03 9.69
C GLU A 837 1.78 35.29 10.97
N CYS A 838 3.03 35.75 10.81
CA CYS A 838 3.95 36.11 11.91
C CYS A 838 4.25 37.63 11.88
N PRO A 839 3.32 38.49 12.35
CA PRO A 839 3.35 39.93 12.07
C PRO A 839 4.44 40.72 12.80
N LYS A 840 4.88 40.27 13.99
CA LYS A 840 5.92 40.93 14.79
C LYS A 840 7.34 40.45 14.48
N LEU A 841 7.48 39.47 13.59
CA LEU A 841 8.77 38.89 13.24
C LEU A 841 9.66 39.93 12.56
N THR A 842 10.84 40.15 13.13
CA THR A 842 11.88 41.09 12.69
C THR A 842 13.24 40.38 12.60
N GLY A 843 14.23 41.03 11.99
CA GLY A 843 15.58 40.48 11.85
C GLY A 843 15.80 39.65 10.57
N ASN A 844 16.89 38.88 10.56
CA ASN A 844 17.32 38.06 9.42
C ASN A 844 16.95 36.58 9.62
N LEU A 845 16.71 35.89 8.50
CA LEU A 845 16.63 34.43 8.47
C LEU A 845 18.04 33.82 8.57
N PRO A 846 18.17 32.53 8.96
CA PRO A 846 19.46 31.85 9.01
C PRO A 846 20.18 31.93 7.64
N SER A 847 21.44 32.38 7.63
CA SER A 847 22.19 32.67 6.40
C SER A 847 22.72 31.43 5.67
N LEU A 848 22.94 30.33 6.40
CA LEU A 848 23.51 29.08 5.90
C LEU A 848 22.47 27.95 5.91
N LEU A 849 21.68 27.83 4.84
CA LEU A 849 20.68 26.75 4.65
C LEU A 849 20.99 25.96 3.37
N PRO A 850 21.98 25.03 3.40
CA PRO A 850 22.58 24.45 2.19
C PRO A 850 21.64 23.56 1.36
N SER A 851 20.63 22.95 1.99
CA SER A 851 19.72 21.98 1.36
C SER A 851 18.34 22.55 1.00
N LEU A 852 18.14 23.86 1.16
CA LEU A 852 16.82 24.48 1.10
C LEU A 852 16.29 24.55 -0.34
N SER A 853 15.09 24.00 -0.54
CA SER A 853 14.46 23.85 -1.86
C SER A 853 13.14 24.60 -2.00
N VAL A 854 12.39 24.74 -0.90
CA VAL A 854 11.07 25.36 -0.85
C VAL A 854 11.03 26.40 0.27
N ILE A 855 10.67 27.64 -0.05
CA ILE A 855 10.42 28.71 0.92
C ILE A 855 9.03 29.29 0.68
N GLU A 856 8.24 29.36 1.74
CA GLU A 856 6.95 30.04 1.74
C GLU A 856 6.87 31.02 2.92
N ILE A 857 6.75 32.31 2.64
CA ILE A 857 6.57 33.35 3.66
C ILE A 857 5.31 34.16 3.33
N ARG A 858 4.36 34.23 4.25
CA ARG A 858 3.10 34.95 4.04
C ARG A 858 2.73 35.78 5.27
N ASP A 859 2.21 36.99 5.05
CA ASP A 859 1.66 37.86 6.09
C ASP A 859 2.67 38.14 7.23
N CYS A 860 3.91 38.47 6.84
CA CYS A 860 5.03 38.80 7.74
C CYS A 860 5.59 40.21 7.43
N PRO A 861 4.83 41.29 7.68
CA PRO A 861 5.16 42.66 7.23
C PRO A 861 6.40 43.28 7.86
N GLN A 862 6.84 42.82 9.04
CA GLN A 862 7.99 43.39 9.76
C GLN A 862 9.32 42.68 9.45
N LEU A 863 9.30 41.58 8.69
CA LEU A 863 10.48 40.78 8.39
C LEU A 863 11.39 41.52 7.40
N VAL A 864 12.61 41.86 7.84
CA VAL A 864 13.62 42.59 7.04
C VAL A 864 14.72 41.64 6.52
N ALA A 865 14.40 40.35 6.40
CA ALA A 865 15.39 39.34 6.09
C ALA A 865 15.93 39.43 4.66
N SER A 866 17.25 39.26 4.52
CA SER A 866 17.85 38.83 3.25
C SER A 866 17.68 37.32 3.13
N LEU A 867 17.05 36.85 2.04
CA LEU A 867 16.91 35.41 1.82
C LEU A 867 18.30 34.76 1.60
N PRO A 868 18.56 33.57 2.17
CA PRO A 868 19.86 32.89 2.08
C PRO A 868 20.24 32.58 0.63
N SER A 869 21.54 32.45 0.37
CA SER A 869 22.13 32.37 -0.97
C SER A 869 21.43 31.31 -1.87
N PRO A 870 20.92 31.71 -3.06
CA PRO A 870 19.82 31.03 -3.75
C PRO A 870 20.19 29.80 -4.61
N SER A 871 21.39 29.23 -4.54
CA SER A 871 21.91 28.30 -5.57
C SER A 871 21.14 26.96 -5.76
N ALA A 872 20.26 26.58 -4.83
CA ALA A 872 19.51 25.31 -4.85
C ALA A 872 17.98 25.44 -4.81
N LEU A 873 17.42 26.66 -4.81
CA LEU A 873 16.00 26.87 -4.54
C LEU A 873 15.12 26.56 -5.78
N HIS A 874 14.04 25.79 -5.57
CA HIS A 874 13.10 25.33 -6.59
C HIS A 874 11.73 26.02 -6.53
N GLU A 875 11.24 26.33 -5.32
CA GLU A 875 9.94 26.98 -5.11
C GLU A 875 10.05 28.12 -4.09
N LEU A 876 9.57 29.30 -4.47
CA LEU A 876 9.52 30.50 -3.63
C LEU A 876 8.12 31.08 -3.63
N ALA A 877 7.52 31.27 -2.45
CA ALA A 877 6.25 31.97 -2.29
C ALA A 877 6.39 33.09 -1.24
N LEU A 878 6.18 34.35 -1.63
CA LEU A 878 6.19 35.52 -0.75
C LEU A 878 4.86 36.26 -0.88
N THR A 879 4.16 36.54 0.23
CA THR A 879 2.92 37.34 0.19
C THR A 879 2.84 38.28 1.38
N ASN A 880 2.49 39.56 1.20
CA ASN A 880 2.37 40.56 2.27
C ASN A 880 3.62 40.67 3.16
N CYS A 881 4.80 40.80 2.53
CA CYS A 881 6.13 40.83 3.16
C CYS A 881 6.95 42.04 2.63
N ASP A 882 6.47 43.26 2.88
CA ASP A 882 6.96 44.49 2.24
C ASP A 882 8.44 44.81 2.46
N LYS A 883 9.05 44.30 3.54
CA LYS A 883 10.42 44.63 3.94
C LYS A 883 11.46 43.57 3.57
N VAL A 884 11.05 42.45 2.96
CA VAL A 884 11.95 41.36 2.57
C VAL A 884 12.65 41.74 1.26
N ALA A 885 13.99 41.80 1.28
CA ALA A 885 14.79 42.10 0.10
C ALA A 885 15.24 40.81 -0.60
N LEU A 886 14.84 40.60 -1.87
CA LEU A 886 15.50 39.65 -2.77
C LEU A 886 16.51 40.40 -3.64
N LYS A 887 17.78 40.02 -3.55
CA LYS A 887 18.82 40.59 -4.42
C LYS A 887 18.92 39.89 -5.78
N GLU A 888 18.80 38.55 -5.81
CA GLU A 888 18.82 37.73 -7.02
C GLU A 888 17.92 36.48 -6.86
N LEU A 889 17.23 36.06 -7.93
CA LEU A 889 16.43 34.82 -7.96
C LEU A 889 17.30 33.62 -8.37
N SER A 890 17.01 32.45 -7.80
CA SER A 890 17.68 31.18 -8.14
C SER A 890 17.55 30.87 -9.64
N PRO A 891 18.64 30.52 -10.35
CA PRO A 891 18.57 30.07 -11.74
C PRO A 891 17.95 28.66 -11.88
N LYS A 892 17.67 27.95 -10.78
CA LYS A 892 17.00 26.64 -10.76
C LYS A 892 15.52 26.71 -10.34
N LEU A 893 14.99 27.93 -10.17
CA LEU A 893 13.62 28.16 -9.72
C LEU A 893 12.60 27.66 -10.74
N GLN A 894 11.63 26.87 -10.30
CA GLN A 894 10.55 26.32 -11.15
C GLN A 894 9.18 26.91 -10.81
N SER A 895 8.95 27.30 -9.55
CA SER A 895 7.69 27.88 -9.07
C SER A 895 7.94 29.16 -8.29
N LEU A 896 7.21 30.23 -8.62
CA LEU A 896 7.32 31.53 -7.97
C LEU A 896 5.92 32.08 -7.65
N GLY A 897 5.65 32.37 -6.38
CA GLY A 897 4.47 33.10 -5.91
C GLY A 897 4.87 34.43 -5.30
N ILE A 898 4.35 35.57 -5.77
CA ILE A 898 4.61 36.89 -5.16
C ILE A 898 3.31 37.65 -4.97
N GLY A 899 3.14 38.34 -3.85
CA GLY A 899 2.00 39.23 -3.67
C GLY A 899 2.10 40.25 -2.56
N GLY A 900 1.46 41.42 -2.72
CA GLY A 900 1.37 42.45 -1.67
C GLY A 900 2.70 42.85 -1.01
N CYS A 901 3.80 42.82 -1.76
CA CYS A 901 5.11 43.30 -1.33
C CYS A 901 5.44 44.56 -2.14
N HIS A 902 6.12 45.56 -1.57
CA HIS A 902 6.72 46.66 -2.34
C HIS A 902 7.89 46.17 -3.20
N VAL A 903 7.54 45.57 -4.35
CA VAL A 903 8.46 44.86 -5.23
C VAL A 903 9.23 45.85 -6.11
N SER A 904 10.42 46.25 -5.68
CA SER A 904 11.52 46.68 -6.58
C SER A 904 12.25 45.47 -7.22
N LEU A 905 11.68 44.27 -7.09
CA LEU A 905 12.34 42.95 -7.22
C LEU A 905 12.56 42.45 -8.66
N LEU A 906 12.26 43.21 -9.72
CA LEU A 906 12.33 42.71 -11.10
C LEU A 906 13.23 43.55 -12.02
N GLU A 907 14.15 44.35 -11.48
CA GLU A 907 15.18 45.00 -12.34
C GLU A 907 16.07 43.98 -13.08
N GLY A 908 16.18 42.73 -12.58
CA GLY A 908 16.96 41.64 -13.18
C GLY A 908 16.19 40.59 -14.01
N GLY A 909 14.87 40.71 -14.17
CA GLY A 909 14.03 39.74 -14.92
C GLY A 909 13.69 38.44 -14.17
N LEU A 910 12.83 37.59 -14.78
CA LEU A 910 12.43 36.27 -14.24
C LEU A 910 13.35 35.14 -14.75
N PRO A 911 13.63 34.09 -13.95
CA PRO A 911 14.45 32.95 -14.38
C PRO A 911 13.85 32.19 -15.56
N THR A 912 14.67 31.79 -16.51
CA THR A 912 14.26 31.02 -17.71
C THR A 912 13.84 29.57 -17.42
N THR A 913 14.06 29.08 -16.20
CA THR A 913 13.62 27.75 -15.74
C THR A 913 12.21 27.75 -15.13
N LEU A 914 11.60 28.92 -14.96
CA LEU A 914 10.33 29.09 -14.26
C LEU A 914 9.17 28.50 -15.07
N LYS A 915 8.42 27.57 -14.48
CA LYS A 915 7.25 26.92 -15.08
C LYS A 915 5.93 27.43 -14.51
N THR A 916 5.89 27.78 -13.23
CA THR A 916 4.67 28.22 -12.54
C THR A 916 4.88 29.60 -11.94
N LEU A 917 3.96 30.52 -12.21
CA LEU A 917 3.95 31.88 -11.67
C LEU A 917 2.61 32.17 -10.99
N GLN A 918 2.64 32.56 -9.73
CA GLN A 918 1.48 33.03 -8.97
C GLN A 918 1.67 34.49 -8.56
N ILE A 919 0.67 35.34 -8.82
CA ILE A 919 0.69 36.76 -8.51
C ILE A 919 -0.55 37.10 -7.66
N ASN A 920 -0.33 37.67 -6.47
CA ASN A 920 -1.41 38.13 -5.59
C ASN A 920 -1.28 39.65 -5.31
N GLY A 921 -2.04 40.56 -5.94
CA GLY A 921 -1.94 42.01 -5.67
C GLY A 921 -1.23 42.85 -6.75
N VAL A 922 -0.71 44.03 -6.37
CA VAL A 922 -0.12 45.06 -7.27
C VAL A 922 1.30 44.68 -7.70
N LEU A 923 1.45 43.81 -8.69
CA LEU A 923 2.73 43.56 -9.35
C LEU A 923 2.69 44.08 -10.79
N GLN A 924 3.64 44.96 -11.17
CA GLN A 924 3.87 45.32 -12.56
C GLN A 924 4.89 44.33 -13.14
N LEU A 925 4.48 43.55 -14.14
CA LEU A 925 5.42 42.76 -14.94
C LEU A 925 6.26 43.74 -15.78
N PRO A 926 7.60 43.60 -15.87
CA PRO A 926 8.42 44.46 -16.70
C PRO A 926 7.96 44.36 -18.17
N GLY A 927 7.46 45.48 -18.70
CA GLY A 927 6.82 45.57 -20.00
C GLY A 927 7.84 45.57 -21.13
N SER A 928 8.48 44.43 -21.40
CA SER A 928 9.32 44.23 -22.61
C SER A 928 9.84 42.79 -22.81
N HIS A 929 9.43 41.80 -22.00
CA HIS A 929 10.07 40.47 -21.98
C HIS A 929 9.07 39.32 -22.22
N CYS A 930 9.47 38.37 -23.08
CA CYS A 930 8.76 37.12 -23.32
C CYS A 930 9.22 36.05 -22.30
N TYR A 931 8.30 35.27 -21.77
CA TYR A 931 8.53 34.22 -20.77
C TYR A 931 8.24 32.83 -21.36
N PRO A 932 9.18 32.27 -22.14
CA PRO A 932 8.95 31.07 -22.95
C PRO A 932 8.88 29.77 -22.14
N SER A 933 9.14 29.80 -20.84
CA SER A 933 9.19 28.62 -19.97
C SER A 933 7.92 28.41 -19.13
N ILE A 934 7.07 29.43 -18.98
CA ILE A 934 5.92 29.39 -18.08
C ILE A 934 4.79 28.55 -18.71
N GLU A 935 4.34 27.56 -17.95
CA GLU A 935 3.26 26.63 -18.31
C GLU A 935 1.98 26.88 -17.49
N SER A 936 2.08 27.45 -16.28
CA SER A 936 0.93 27.75 -15.42
C SER A 936 1.02 29.15 -14.81
N LEU A 937 -0.06 29.93 -14.95
CA LEU A 937 -0.17 31.30 -14.43
C LEU A 937 -1.40 31.42 -13.51
N LYS A 938 -1.20 31.85 -12.26
CA LYS A 938 -2.28 32.10 -11.30
C LYS A 938 -2.28 33.56 -10.86
N VAL A 939 -3.38 34.27 -11.02
CA VAL A 939 -3.53 35.67 -10.63
C VAL A 939 -4.71 35.80 -9.67
N LYS A 940 -4.50 36.35 -8.48
CA LYS A 940 -5.57 36.58 -7.50
C LYS A 940 -5.52 38.03 -7.00
N ARG A 941 -6.66 38.74 -6.94
CA ARG A 941 -6.69 40.17 -6.57
C ARG A 941 -5.67 40.98 -7.38
N GLY A 942 -5.80 40.98 -8.70
CA GLY A 942 -4.85 41.65 -9.59
C GLY A 942 -4.64 43.14 -9.26
N PRO A 943 -3.57 43.78 -9.78
CA PRO A 943 -3.27 45.18 -9.50
C PRO A 943 -4.49 46.07 -9.75
N GLY A 944 -4.60 47.16 -8.99
CA GLY A 944 -5.56 48.23 -9.29
C GLY A 944 -5.43 48.82 -10.71
N SER A 945 -4.38 48.46 -11.45
CA SER A 945 -4.00 48.99 -12.77
C SER A 945 -4.05 47.98 -13.93
N LEU A 946 -4.33 46.69 -13.70
CA LEU A 946 -4.18 45.65 -14.73
C LEU A 946 -5.45 45.58 -15.60
N TRP A 947 -5.57 46.51 -16.55
CA TRP A 947 -6.72 46.60 -17.47
C TRP A 947 -6.70 45.48 -18.54
N SER A 948 -5.52 44.99 -18.95
CA SER A 948 -5.37 43.89 -19.91
C SER A 948 -4.15 43.02 -19.61
N LEU A 949 -4.25 41.71 -19.87
CA LEU A 949 -3.14 40.74 -19.75
C LEU A 949 -2.74 40.20 -21.14
N PRO A 950 -1.64 40.67 -21.74
CA PRO A 950 -1.16 40.21 -23.04
C PRO A 950 -0.54 38.80 -22.94
N LEU A 951 -1.25 37.80 -23.47
CA LEU A 951 -0.85 36.40 -23.39
C LEU A 951 0.28 36.00 -24.36
N GLU A 952 0.58 36.86 -25.35
CA GLU A 952 1.70 36.71 -26.30
C GLU A 952 3.05 36.53 -25.58
N PHE A 953 3.18 37.04 -24.36
CA PHE A 953 4.38 36.89 -23.54
C PHE A 953 4.55 35.50 -22.92
N PHE A 954 3.59 34.57 -23.09
CA PHE A 954 3.62 33.22 -22.49
C PHE A 954 3.37 32.11 -23.53
N PRO A 955 4.29 31.87 -24.48
CA PRO A 955 4.06 30.98 -25.63
C PRO A 955 4.00 29.47 -25.30
N LYS A 956 4.20 29.06 -24.04
CA LYS A 956 4.06 27.66 -23.57
C LYS A 956 2.96 27.48 -22.52
N LEU A 957 2.10 28.49 -22.31
CA LEU A 957 1.07 28.45 -21.27
C LEU A 957 0.06 27.33 -21.53
N LYS A 958 -0.15 26.46 -20.53
CA LYS A 958 -1.11 25.35 -20.53
C LYS A 958 -2.30 25.59 -19.61
N SER A 959 -2.10 26.34 -18.52
CA SER A 959 -3.14 26.61 -17.53
C SER A 959 -3.11 28.05 -17.04
N ILE A 960 -4.28 28.69 -16.98
CA ILE A 960 -4.45 30.02 -16.39
C ILE A 960 -5.61 30.01 -15.38
N GLU A 961 -5.36 30.59 -14.20
CA GLU A 961 -6.38 30.77 -13.15
C GLU A 961 -6.39 32.24 -12.71
N ILE A 962 -7.53 32.93 -12.85
CA ILE A 962 -7.70 34.33 -12.44
C ILE A 962 -8.86 34.43 -11.44
N TRP A 963 -8.61 35.07 -10.30
CA TRP A 963 -9.58 35.19 -9.20
C TRP A 963 -9.66 36.65 -8.71
N ASP A 964 -10.88 37.13 -8.43
CA ASP A 964 -11.13 38.37 -7.65
C ASP A 964 -10.41 39.61 -8.23
N SER A 965 -10.36 39.75 -9.56
CA SER A 965 -9.63 40.83 -10.26
C SER A 965 -10.61 41.87 -10.84
N ASP A 966 -10.98 42.84 -10.00
CA ASP A 966 -12.07 43.78 -10.25
C ASP A 966 -11.85 44.79 -11.40
N ASN A 967 -10.61 45.00 -11.86
CA ASN A 967 -10.27 45.99 -12.91
C ASN A 967 -9.84 45.39 -14.25
N LEU A 968 -9.76 44.05 -14.36
CA LEU A 968 -9.35 43.38 -15.59
C LEU A 968 -10.48 43.47 -16.63
N GLU A 969 -10.26 44.15 -17.76
CA GLU A 969 -11.26 44.35 -18.81
C GLU A 969 -11.09 43.39 -20.01
N SER A 970 -9.87 43.01 -20.36
CA SER A 970 -9.59 42.07 -21.46
C SER A 970 -8.41 41.12 -21.22
N LEU A 971 -8.47 39.94 -21.84
CA LEU A 971 -7.32 39.06 -22.07
C LEU A 971 -6.91 39.19 -23.55
N SER A 972 -6.43 40.36 -23.96
CA SER A 972 -6.15 40.64 -25.38
C SER A 972 -4.66 40.70 -25.69
N ALA A 973 -4.29 39.99 -26.76
CA ALA A 973 -3.17 40.33 -27.63
C ALA A 973 -3.32 41.80 -28.08
N SER A 974 -2.23 42.54 -28.18
CA SER A 974 -2.31 43.96 -28.54
C SER A 974 -2.84 44.15 -29.97
N ASP A 975 -3.46 45.29 -30.24
CA ASP A 975 -4.15 45.66 -31.50
C ASP A 975 -3.19 45.88 -32.70
N LYS A 976 -2.20 44.99 -32.87
CA LYS A 976 -1.26 45.01 -34.00
C LYS A 976 -1.06 43.59 -34.54
N SER A 977 -1.66 43.38 -35.72
CA SER A 977 -1.44 42.28 -36.66
C SER A 977 -1.73 40.86 -36.17
N LEU A 978 -2.60 40.19 -36.93
CA LEU A 978 -2.98 38.76 -36.92
C LEU A 978 -1.83 37.74 -37.11
N LEU A 979 -0.61 38.05 -36.67
CA LEU A 979 0.56 37.18 -36.76
C LEU A 979 1.14 36.98 -35.36
N ASP A 980 0.52 36.07 -34.59
CA ASP A 980 1.13 35.19 -33.57
C ASP A 980 0.12 34.58 -32.55
N LEU A 981 -1.18 34.51 -32.89
CA LEU A 981 -2.17 33.70 -32.14
C LEU A 981 -1.89 32.17 -32.20
N THR A 982 -0.92 31.72 -33.00
CA THR A 982 -0.42 30.33 -33.02
C THR A 982 0.27 29.92 -31.71
N SER A 983 0.68 30.89 -30.89
CA SER A 983 1.38 30.69 -29.61
C SER A 983 0.50 30.13 -28.48
N LEU A 984 -0.84 30.22 -28.58
CA LEU A 984 -1.79 29.76 -27.54
C LEU A 984 -2.40 28.38 -27.76
N THR A 985 -1.97 27.65 -28.80
CA THR A 985 -2.46 26.30 -29.15
C THR A 985 -2.27 25.23 -28.07
N LYS A 986 -1.47 25.52 -27.02
CA LYS A 986 -1.15 24.60 -25.92
C LYS A 986 -1.98 24.82 -24.65
N LEU A 987 -2.84 25.83 -24.63
CA LEU A 987 -3.64 26.15 -23.44
C LEU A 987 -4.80 25.14 -23.30
N THR A 988 -4.80 24.37 -22.20
CA THR A 988 -5.78 23.31 -21.95
C THR A 988 -6.82 23.67 -20.90
N GLN A 989 -6.52 24.62 -19.99
CA GLN A 989 -7.35 24.92 -18.83
C GLN A 989 -7.40 26.43 -18.53
N ILE A 990 -8.62 26.98 -18.42
CA ILE A 990 -8.88 28.37 -18.02
C ILE A 990 -9.90 28.36 -16.87
N SER A 991 -9.59 29.03 -15.76
CA SER A 991 -10.54 29.26 -14.66
C SER A 991 -10.56 30.75 -14.33
N ILE A 992 -11.72 31.39 -14.44
CA ILE A 992 -11.89 32.81 -14.11
C ILE A 992 -13.05 32.94 -13.13
N CYS A 993 -12.82 33.51 -11.95
CA CYS A 993 -13.87 33.65 -10.95
C CYS A 993 -13.85 35.06 -10.35
N ASP A 994 -15.04 35.63 -10.11
CA ASP A 994 -15.23 36.93 -9.45
C ASP A 994 -14.46 38.10 -10.09
N CYS A 995 -14.40 38.16 -11.43
CA CYS A 995 -13.78 39.27 -12.18
C CYS A 995 -14.86 40.20 -12.77
N LYS A 996 -15.24 41.26 -12.04
CA LYS A 996 -16.48 42.03 -12.30
C LYS A 996 -16.48 42.91 -13.56
N LYS A 997 -15.31 43.34 -14.06
CA LYS A 997 -15.18 44.26 -15.20
C LYS A 997 -14.67 43.61 -16.50
N LEU A 998 -14.48 42.30 -16.53
CA LEU A 998 -14.06 41.59 -17.73
C LEU A 998 -15.15 41.79 -18.80
N LYS A 999 -14.78 42.22 -20.02
CA LYS A 999 -15.72 42.54 -21.12
C LYS A 999 -15.57 41.64 -22.33
N SER A 1000 -14.39 41.06 -22.57
CA SER A 1000 -14.14 40.23 -23.76
C SER A 1000 -13.12 39.11 -23.49
N LEU A 1001 -13.50 37.89 -23.84
CA LEU A 1001 -12.60 36.77 -24.13
C LEU A 1001 -12.51 36.68 -25.66
N ALA A 1002 -11.32 36.73 -26.26
CA ALA A 1002 -11.19 36.73 -27.73
C ALA A 1002 -11.67 35.39 -28.32
N GLU A 1003 -12.90 35.31 -28.85
CA GLU A 1003 -13.58 34.06 -29.24
C GLU A 1003 -12.78 33.17 -30.20
N ASP A 1004 -11.94 33.76 -31.06
CA ASP A 1004 -11.18 33.04 -32.08
C ASP A 1004 -9.88 32.36 -31.57
N ALA A 1005 -9.45 32.62 -30.33
CA ALA A 1005 -8.18 32.13 -29.79
C ALA A 1005 -8.27 30.81 -29.00
N TRP A 1006 -9.47 30.26 -28.75
CA TRP A 1006 -9.71 29.26 -27.69
C TRP A 1006 -10.25 27.89 -28.15
N SER A 1007 -10.20 27.58 -29.46
CA SER A 1007 -10.85 26.41 -30.08
C SER A 1007 -10.37 25.01 -29.61
N GLY A 1008 -9.48 24.93 -28.62
CA GLY A 1008 -8.98 23.68 -28.00
C GLY A 1008 -9.08 23.59 -26.46
N VAL A 1009 -9.72 24.55 -25.77
CA VAL A 1009 -9.82 24.58 -24.29
C VAL A 1009 -11.00 23.74 -23.79
N TYR A 1010 -10.75 22.63 -23.09
CA TYR A 1010 -11.80 21.67 -22.68
C TYR A 1010 -12.60 22.05 -21.42
N ARG A 1011 -12.17 23.07 -20.65
CA ARG A 1011 -12.90 23.57 -19.47
C ARG A 1011 -12.68 25.06 -19.26
N VAL A 1012 -13.78 25.81 -19.32
CA VAL A 1012 -13.89 27.20 -18.85
C VAL A 1012 -14.85 27.18 -17.66
N PHE A 1013 -14.40 27.64 -16.49
CA PHE A 1013 -15.29 27.97 -15.39
C PHE A 1013 -15.28 29.47 -15.22
N THR A 1014 -16.38 30.12 -15.59
CA THR A 1014 -16.68 31.52 -15.30
C THR A 1014 -17.79 31.57 -14.25
N LEU A 1015 -17.44 32.01 -13.04
CA LEU A 1015 -18.41 32.40 -12.02
C LEU A 1015 -18.37 33.92 -11.93
N SER A 1016 -19.11 34.58 -12.83
CA SER A 1016 -19.48 35.97 -12.71
C SER A 1016 -20.90 36.09 -13.24
N GLU A 1017 -21.79 36.80 -12.56
CA GLU A 1017 -23.22 36.93 -12.92
C GLU A 1017 -23.48 37.60 -14.30
N LYS A 1018 -22.45 37.85 -15.12
CA LYS A 1018 -22.51 38.64 -16.36
C LYS A 1018 -21.92 37.98 -17.62
N PHE A 1019 -21.55 36.70 -17.59
CA PHE A 1019 -21.15 35.95 -18.79
C PHE A 1019 -21.97 34.67 -18.96
#